data_AF-A0A971T3K7-F1
#
_entry.id   AF-A0A971T3K7-F1
#
_cell.length_a   1.000
_cell.length_b   1.000
_cell.length_c   1.000
_cell.angle_alpha   90.00
_cell.angle_beta   90.00
_cell.angle_gamma   90.00
#
_symmetry.space_group_name_H-M   'P 1'
#
loop_
_entity.id
_entity.type
_entity.pdbx_description
1 polymer ?
#
loop_
_entity_poly.entity_id
_entity_poly.type
_entity_poly.pdbx_seq_one_letter_code
_entity_poly.pdbx_strand_id
1 'polypeptide(L)'
;MNETNITEKRIFFWDNLKGVLIALVVLGHFMLGYGYHESVLMVVGGIYTFHMPVFVFASGYLSAKSTAGLKKPLSLFLVAYAVFNTLAIFYFFLVDGQPVSFFVPYISFWYLLALIAWRLILRVVPKKPASLILAIAFAIIVGLSPQVTNEMALSRIIAFFPFFLAGAMIPWKQVYEYRKKRKATSRMIGILTAVLTAALILVLVPRVLRFSELLMVSYVNQGDLARRVAVFAISFLAIASAMLLLPDRKVRFLSSWGRNSLSVYLIHRFITLVAVRLLPFRDDPLPAVIVSVVGTILVLAVFGSDMAERSLRAFLVGIADRLKFSPDSVIHQKNRVFRLTALLIVSVVFALSVIGEVPDSVSSGEKPDTRPAIANVLTEADREAIDHAVSIAFIGDLILLRGQVVAAYDHATDSYDFSEMFRYAAPYLDADLTIGVFEGPMAGKEAGYSSSDYDDGLALSLNFPDSFAASVREAGIEWVTLANNHILDKGLEGAYRTVDVLDRAGISHIGSYRNAEEKNAVRMIEKDGLRIAFLEYTFASNGWEDEYFLFENKDLTRLIVSPESEFFDEVRTAVENDFERVRGEDPDIIIVLPHMGTQFTHETDAYQDAWNEIFIRAGADIVFGDHAHAVQPIEYVTDTGADDAPRTAIIVNCPGNFANSFVRMNGDATAIVKVYIDPASGEILCSSVIPMWTHGNSKGFFRALPIFEILTNAELHARLSANDMSRVREVQHIVTSVMLGTSISADRAQDEYYLFPDGYRRQKSPPLEMEADEYRTEQIRMIREAASVCLVGDSLSNGSNNGGYPWFEALTAAFPEKSFESIAAGGATSRTLLSAVESDTVEAQLFIIAVGANDIRYRDDSICAMTPEAYTSTLRALVRELRMQNRDAEFIFVAPWPSLEMDPFTPLLPEEKNEMYCAYTTALEIFCGEDGHLFVDPTRIILDRLASEPVSEYLTDHIHPNGTKGIRLYSHAFSSAGRFSEPDSGRK
;
A
#
# COMPACT_ATOMS: atom_id res chain seq x y z
N MET A 1 -19.23 -64.06 20.45
CA MET A 1 -20.09 -63.09 21.17
C MET A 1 -20.16 -61.84 20.31
N ASN A 2 -21.33 -61.54 19.75
CA ASN A 2 -21.56 -60.54 18.71
C ASN A 2 -21.26 -59.10 19.18
N GLU A 3 -20.49 -58.35 18.36
CA GLU A 3 -20.10 -56.94 18.55
C GLU A 3 -21.25 -55.93 18.30
N THR A 4 -22.49 -56.38 18.11
CA THR A 4 -23.59 -55.55 17.57
C THR A 4 -24.56 -54.93 18.59
N ASN A 5 -24.31 -54.95 19.90
CA ASN A 5 -25.27 -54.40 20.88
C ASN A 5 -24.65 -53.68 22.09
N ILE A 6 -23.77 -52.71 21.87
CA ILE A 6 -23.61 -51.60 22.84
C ILE A 6 -24.41 -50.43 22.29
N THR A 7 -25.62 -50.23 22.80
CA THR A 7 -26.32 -48.95 22.65
C THR A 7 -25.41 -47.84 23.18
N GLU A 8 -24.89 -47.01 22.27
CA GLU A 8 -23.88 -45.99 22.58
C GLU A 8 -24.40 -44.99 23.61
N LYS A 9 -23.97 -45.14 24.87
CA LYS A 9 -24.36 -44.24 25.95
C LYS A 9 -23.81 -42.83 25.67
N ARG A 10 -24.70 -41.86 25.49
CA ARG A 10 -24.36 -40.44 25.30
C ARG A 10 -23.43 -39.94 26.42
N ILE A 11 -22.32 -39.31 26.05
CA ILE A 11 -21.33 -38.80 27.00
C ILE A 11 -21.56 -37.31 27.24
N PHE A 12 -22.17 -36.94 28.38
CA PHE A 12 -22.47 -35.53 28.70
C PHE A 12 -21.24 -34.64 28.85
N PHE A 13 -20.05 -35.22 29.04
CA PHE A 13 -18.79 -34.48 29.05
C PHE A 13 -18.61 -33.57 27.83
N TRP A 14 -18.83 -34.07 26.60
CA TRP A 14 -18.64 -33.28 25.38
C TRP A 14 -19.73 -32.22 25.21
N ASP A 15 -20.94 -32.51 25.67
CA ASP A 15 -22.01 -31.52 25.74
C ASP A 15 -21.65 -30.41 26.74
N ASN A 16 -21.10 -30.74 27.90
CA ASN A 16 -20.67 -29.75 28.89
C ASN A 16 -19.51 -28.89 28.39
N LEU A 17 -18.51 -29.51 27.74
CA LEU A 17 -17.36 -28.79 27.17
C LEU A 17 -17.80 -27.80 26.10
N LYS A 18 -18.56 -28.26 25.10
CA LYS A 18 -19.07 -27.36 24.06
C LYS A 18 -19.97 -26.27 24.64
N GLY A 19 -20.71 -26.58 25.72
CA GLY A 19 -21.56 -25.62 26.41
C GLY A 19 -20.77 -24.48 27.06
N VAL A 20 -19.63 -24.77 27.70
CA VAL A 20 -18.74 -23.74 28.25
C VAL A 20 -18.14 -22.91 27.11
N LEU A 21 -17.61 -23.57 26.09
CA LEU A 21 -16.90 -22.87 25.03
C LEU A 21 -17.83 -21.99 24.19
N ILE A 22 -19.04 -22.45 23.85
CA ILE A 22 -19.98 -21.62 23.09
C ILE A 22 -20.45 -20.41 23.92
N ALA A 23 -20.56 -20.55 25.25
CA ALA A 23 -20.84 -19.42 26.12
C ALA A 23 -19.70 -18.39 26.11
N LEU A 24 -18.44 -18.84 26.13
CA LEU A 24 -17.27 -17.97 26.01
C LEU A 24 -17.19 -17.28 24.64
N VAL A 25 -17.55 -17.96 23.55
CA VAL A 25 -17.62 -17.36 22.20
C VAL A 25 -18.63 -16.21 22.17
N VAL A 26 -19.85 -16.44 22.67
CA VAL A 26 -20.90 -15.41 22.68
C VAL A 26 -20.51 -14.24 23.57
N LEU A 27 -19.99 -14.53 24.77
CA LEU A 27 -19.52 -13.50 25.70
C LEU A 27 -18.41 -12.65 25.09
N GLY A 28 -17.42 -13.28 24.47
CA GLY A 28 -16.30 -12.59 23.84
C GLY A 28 -16.74 -11.69 22.69
N HIS A 29 -17.71 -12.10 21.87
CA HIS A 29 -18.24 -11.26 20.78
C HIS A 29 -19.11 -10.10 21.26
N PHE A 30 -19.84 -10.25 22.37
CA PHE A 30 -20.53 -9.12 23.00
C PHE A 30 -19.52 -8.13 23.59
N MET A 31 -18.55 -8.62 24.35
CA MET A 31 -17.52 -7.80 24.98
C MET A 31 -16.69 -7.04 23.93
N LEU A 32 -16.31 -7.69 22.83
CA LEU A 32 -15.60 -7.04 21.72
C LEU A 32 -16.42 -5.89 21.10
N GLY A 33 -17.74 -6.03 21.03
CA GLY A 33 -18.59 -4.99 20.44
C GLY A 33 -18.83 -3.77 21.32
N TYR A 34 -18.71 -3.89 22.65
CA TYR A 34 -18.94 -2.78 23.60
C TYR A 34 -17.68 -2.02 24.02
N GLY A 35 -16.52 -2.30 23.45
CA GLY A 35 -15.37 -1.40 23.52
C GLY A 35 -14.14 -1.91 24.28
N TYR A 36 -13.15 -1.02 24.31
CA TYR A 36 -11.71 -1.31 24.39
C TYR A 36 -11.07 -0.95 25.72
N HIS A 37 -11.86 -0.98 26.80
CA HIS A 37 -11.29 -0.91 28.13
C HIS A 37 -10.27 -2.04 28.31
N GLU A 38 -9.11 -1.71 28.88
CA GLU A 38 -7.99 -2.64 29.07
C GLU A 38 -8.45 -3.93 29.76
N SER A 39 -9.36 -3.83 30.74
CA SER A 39 -9.95 -4.98 31.43
C SER A 39 -10.81 -5.86 30.53
N VAL A 40 -11.57 -5.27 29.59
CA VAL A 40 -12.42 -6.01 28.64
C VAL A 40 -11.54 -6.69 27.59
N LEU A 41 -10.57 -5.96 27.03
CA LEU A 41 -9.60 -6.49 26.08
C LEU A 41 -8.75 -7.61 26.69
N MET A 42 -8.37 -7.51 27.95
CA MET A 42 -7.63 -8.54 28.67
C MET A 42 -8.46 -9.84 28.82
N VAL A 43 -9.75 -9.70 29.16
CA VAL A 43 -10.68 -10.85 29.25
C VAL A 43 -10.90 -11.46 27.87
N VAL A 44 -11.15 -10.66 26.84
CA VAL A 44 -11.37 -11.12 25.46
C VAL A 44 -10.11 -11.79 24.92
N GLY A 45 -8.95 -11.16 25.01
CA GLY A 45 -7.66 -11.74 24.59
C GLY A 45 -7.34 -13.04 25.32
N GLY A 46 -7.65 -13.11 26.62
CA GLY A 46 -7.53 -14.33 27.40
C GLY A 46 -8.44 -15.45 26.90
N ILE A 47 -9.72 -15.17 26.64
CA ILE A 47 -10.66 -16.12 26.05
C ILE A 47 -10.16 -16.57 24.67
N TYR A 48 -9.70 -15.64 23.83
CA TYR A 48 -9.33 -15.86 22.43
C TYR A 48 -8.05 -16.69 22.27
N THR A 49 -7.20 -16.68 23.29
CA THR A 49 -5.98 -17.51 23.34
C THR A 49 -6.28 -19.02 23.33
N PHE A 50 -7.41 -19.48 23.90
CA PHE A 50 -7.65 -20.93 24.07
C PHE A 50 -9.03 -21.45 23.63
N HIS A 51 -10.07 -20.62 23.56
CA HIS A 51 -11.43 -21.16 23.35
C HIS A 51 -11.57 -21.87 21.99
N MET A 52 -11.08 -21.27 20.89
CA MET A 52 -11.12 -21.90 19.56
C MET A 52 -10.26 -23.16 19.49
N PRO A 53 -8.98 -23.16 19.94
CA PRO A 53 -8.19 -24.40 20.02
C PRO A 53 -8.90 -25.55 20.73
N VAL A 54 -9.54 -25.29 21.87
CA VAL A 54 -10.27 -26.32 22.62
C VAL A 54 -11.55 -26.77 21.88
N PHE A 55 -12.27 -25.85 21.23
CA PHE A 55 -13.47 -26.17 20.44
C PHE A 55 -13.13 -26.98 19.19
N VAL A 56 -12.04 -26.61 18.51
CA VAL A 56 -11.50 -27.30 17.32
C VAL A 56 -11.06 -28.72 17.70
N PHE A 57 -10.36 -28.88 18.83
CA PHE A 57 -9.99 -30.20 19.37
C PHE A 57 -11.21 -31.08 19.64
N ALA A 58 -12.24 -30.55 20.30
CA ALA A 58 -13.48 -31.28 20.54
C ALA A 58 -14.17 -31.71 19.24
N SER A 59 -14.14 -30.84 18.23
CA SER A 59 -14.71 -31.11 16.92
C SER A 59 -13.93 -32.16 16.13
N GLY A 60 -12.61 -32.21 16.29
CA GLY A 60 -11.76 -33.29 15.77
C GLY A 60 -12.13 -34.65 16.34
N TYR A 61 -12.27 -34.74 17.66
CA TYR A 61 -12.69 -35.97 18.35
C TYR A 61 -14.07 -36.45 17.89
N LEU A 62 -15.06 -35.54 17.84
CA LEU A 62 -16.43 -35.88 17.40
C LEU A 62 -16.49 -36.25 15.92
N SER A 63 -15.63 -35.66 15.08
CA SER A 63 -15.56 -35.97 13.66
C SER A 63 -14.95 -37.36 13.41
N ALA A 64 -14.00 -37.80 14.24
CA ALA A 64 -13.44 -39.15 14.18
C ALA A 64 -14.43 -40.25 14.63
N LYS A 65 -15.45 -39.90 15.42
CA LYS A 65 -16.50 -40.81 15.93
C LYS A 65 -17.61 -41.11 14.91
N SER A 66 -17.91 -40.20 13.99
CA SER A 66 -19.11 -40.28 13.13
C SER A 66 -19.10 -41.50 12.19
N THR A 67 -20.04 -42.43 12.40
CA THR A 67 -20.33 -43.57 11.51
C THR A 67 -21.26 -43.19 10.33
N ALA A 68 -21.89 -42.02 10.38
CA ALA A 68 -22.70 -41.49 9.29
C ALA A 68 -21.82 -41.11 8.10
N GLY A 69 -22.21 -41.53 6.89
CA GLY A 69 -21.52 -41.18 5.65
C GLY A 69 -21.29 -39.66 5.53
N LEU A 70 -20.11 -39.28 5.04
CA LEU A 70 -19.60 -37.90 5.12
C LEU A 70 -20.48 -36.86 4.40
N LYS A 71 -21.30 -37.30 3.42
CA LYS A 71 -22.11 -36.41 2.59
C LYS A 71 -23.15 -35.62 3.40
N LYS A 72 -23.90 -36.27 4.30
CA LYS A 72 -25.00 -35.62 5.05
C LYS A 72 -24.53 -34.51 6.01
N PRO A 73 -23.48 -34.70 6.82
CA PRO A 73 -22.99 -33.61 7.67
C PRO A 73 -22.30 -32.50 6.88
N LEU A 74 -21.63 -32.82 5.76
CA LEU A 74 -20.92 -31.84 4.95
C LEU A 74 -21.88 -30.92 4.19
N SER A 75 -22.96 -31.47 3.62
CA SER A 75 -23.99 -30.67 2.93
C SER A 75 -24.68 -29.71 3.90
N LEU A 76 -24.96 -30.16 5.13
CA LEU A 76 -25.53 -29.29 6.17
C LEU A 76 -24.63 -28.08 6.48
N PHE A 77 -23.32 -28.30 6.66
CA PHE A 77 -22.38 -27.20 6.92
C PHE A 77 -22.17 -26.29 5.73
N LEU A 78 -22.17 -26.85 4.51
CA LEU A 78 -22.03 -26.06 3.27
C LEU A 78 -23.25 -25.15 3.07
N VAL A 79 -24.45 -25.69 3.25
CA VAL A 79 -25.70 -24.91 3.17
C VAL A 79 -25.74 -23.86 4.29
N ALA A 80 -25.37 -24.22 5.51
CA ALA A 80 -25.30 -23.24 6.60
C ALA A 80 -24.31 -22.12 6.31
N TYR A 81 -23.12 -22.44 5.78
CA TYR A 81 -22.14 -21.44 5.36
C TYR A 81 -22.70 -20.54 4.27
N ALA A 82 -23.23 -21.11 3.18
CA ALA A 82 -23.76 -20.35 2.06
C ALA A 82 -24.88 -19.39 2.51
N VAL A 83 -25.85 -19.86 3.29
CA VAL A 83 -26.98 -19.05 3.74
C VAL A 83 -26.51 -17.92 4.66
N PHE A 84 -25.81 -18.26 5.74
CA PHE A 84 -25.49 -17.28 6.77
C PHE A 84 -24.33 -16.34 6.40
N ASN A 85 -23.36 -16.81 5.60
CA ASN A 85 -22.31 -15.94 5.07
C ASN A 85 -22.89 -14.95 4.07
N THR A 86 -23.84 -15.37 3.21
CA THR A 86 -24.53 -14.45 2.28
C THR A 86 -25.35 -13.41 3.05
N LEU A 87 -26.08 -13.81 4.09
CA LEU A 87 -26.78 -12.86 4.96
C LEU A 87 -25.83 -11.86 5.63
N ALA A 88 -24.63 -12.30 6.03
CA ALA A 88 -23.60 -11.41 6.55
C ALA A 88 -23.08 -10.44 5.48
N ILE A 89 -22.76 -10.91 4.28
CA ILE A 89 -22.34 -10.07 3.16
C ILE A 89 -23.37 -8.95 2.93
N PHE A 90 -24.66 -9.29 2.83
CA PHE A 90 -25.70 -8.29 2.65
C PHE A 90 -25.84 -7.34 3.84
N TYR A 91 -25.66 -7.82 5.06
CA TYR A 91 -25.65 -6.96 6.24
C TYR A 91 -24.52 -5.91 6.14
N PHE A 92 -23.27 -6.31 5.89
CA PHE A 92 -22.14 -5.38 5.82
C PHE A 92 -22.19 -4.46 4.60
N PHE A 93 -22.70 -4.96 3.46
CA PHE A 93 -22.93 -4.12 2.29
C PHE A 93 -23.99 -3.05 2.55
N LEU A 94 -25.13 -3.42 3.15
CA LEU A 94 -26.25 -2.50 3.37
C LEU A 94 -26.05 -1.55 4.56
N VAL A 95 -25.33 -1.99 5.60
CA VAL A 95 -25.18 -1.24 6.86
C VAL A 95 -23.86 -0.48 6.91
N ASP A 96 -22.77 -1.07 6.40
CA ASP A 96 -21.41 -0.55 6.56
C ASP A 96 -20.73 -0.18 5.23
N GLY A 97 -21.47 -0.22 4.10
CA GLY A 97 -20.97 0.15 2.76
C GLY A 97 -19.85 -0.74 2.20
N GLN A 98 -19.59 -1.91 2.82
CA GLN A 98 -18.44 -2.75 2.49
C GLN A 98 -18.60 -3.46 1.13
N PRO A 99 -17.51 -3.62 0.33
CA PRO A 99 -17.56 -4.31 -0.95
C PRO A 99 -17.92 -5.80 -0.81
N VAL A 100 -18.74 -6.29 -1.74
CA VAL A 100 -19.22 -7.67 -1.74
C VAL A 100 -18.08 -8.63 -2.08
N SER A 101 -17.64 -9.44 -1.11
CA SER A 101 -16.65 -10.49 -1.31
C SER A 101 -17.17 -11.86 -0.87
N PHE A 102 -17.22 -12.81 -1.81
CA PHE A 102 -17.60 -14.20 -1.50
C PHE A 102 -16.41 -15.06 -1.03
N PHE A 103 -15.18 -14.58 -1.27
CA PHE A 103 -13.95 -15.31 -0.96
C PHE A 103 -13.51 -15.10 0.49
N VAL A 104 -13.86 -13.96 1.10
CA VAL A 104 -13.57 -13.69 2.51
C VAL A 104 -14.78 -14.12 3.35
N PRO A 105 -14.63 -15.09 4.28
CA PRO A 105 -15.72 -15.45 5.16
C PRO A 105 -15.99 -14.31 6.14
N TYR A 106 -17.21 -13.78 6.10
CA TYR A 106 -17.64 -12.69 6.96
C TYR A 106 -17.91 -13.20 8.39
N ILE A 107 -17.66 -12.33 9.38
CA ILE A 107 -17.98 -12.58 10.79
C ILE A 107 -17.25 -13.84 11.33
N SER A 108 -18.00 -14.78 11.93
CA SER A 108 -17.49 -15.98 12.58
C SER A 108 -17.57 -17.20 11.67
N PHE A 109 -18.06 -17.07 10.42
CA PHE A 109 -18.43 -18.20 9.56
C PHE A 109 -17.25 -18.99 8.99
N TRP A 110 -16.04 -18.45 9.10
CA TRP A 110 -14.79 -19.13 8.76
C TRP A 110 -14.69 -20.54 9.37
N TYR A 111 -15.26 -20.75 10.56
CA TYR A 111 -15.17 -22.03 11.26
C TYR A 111 -15.95 -23.15 10.56
N LEU A 112 -17.05 -22.85 9.85
CA LEU A 112 -17.78 -23.86 9.06
C LEU A 112 -16.94 -24.31 7.87
N LEU A 113 -16.35 -23.35 7.15
CA LEU A 113 -15.47 -23.59 6.02
C LEU A 113 -14.25 -24.42 6.46
N ALA A 114 -13.65 -24.05 7.59
CA ALA A 114 -12.53 -24.79 8.16
C ALA A 114 -12.93 -26.21 8.62
N LEU A 115 -14.10 -26.39 9.21
CA LEU A 115 -14.59 -27.71 9.62
C LEU A 115 -14.83 -28.63 8.42
N ILE A 116 -15.33 -28.10 7.31
CA ILE A 116 -15.46 -28.82 6.03
C ILE A 116 -14.06 -29.24 5.54
N ALA A 117 -13.12 -28.30 5.47
CA ALA A 117 -11.75 -28.55 5.03
C ALA A 117 -11.05 -29.61 5.90
N TRP A 118 -11.04 -29.46 7.22
CA TRP A 118 -10.39 -30.40 8.13
C TRP A 118 -10.97 -31.82 8.06
N ARG A 119 -12.28 -31.96 7.87
CA ARG A 119 -12.92 -33.28 7.69
C ARG A 119 -12.50 -33.96 6.39
N LEU A 120 -12.23 -33.19 5.33
CA LEU A 120 -11.69 -33.71 4.08
C LEU A 120 -10.21 -34.08 4.24
N ILE A 121 -9.41 -33.21 4.85
CA ILE A 121 -7.98 -33.42 5.13
C ILE A 121 -7.76 -34.67 6.00
N LEU A 122 -8.60 -34.88 7.03
CA LEU A 122 -8.48 -36.02 7.95
C LEU A 122 -8.62 -37.40 7.27
N ARG A 123 -9.13 -37.46 6.02
CA ARG A 123 -9.21 -38.71 5.25
C ARG A 123 -7.88 -39.10 4.59
N VAL A 124 -7.06 -38.11 4.28
CA VAL A 124 -5.76 -38.30 3.61
C VAL A 124 -4.62 -38.29 4.60
N VAL A 125 -4.74 -37.53 5.69
CA VAL A 125 -3.70 -37.44 6.72
C VAL A 125 -3.81 -38.64 7.68
N PRO A 126 -2.73 -39.44 7.85
CA PRO A 126 -2.74 -40.54 8.79
C PRO A 126 -2.76 -40.04 10.24
N LYS A 127 -3.49 -40.73 11.11
CA LYS A 127 -3.64 -40.37 12.54
C LYS A 127 -2.44 -40.88 13.36
N LYS A 128 -1.24 -40.38 13.07
CA LYS A 128 0.02 -40.78 13.71
C LYS A 128 0.70 -39.57 14.38
N PRO A 129 1.54 -39.77 15.43
CA PRO A 129 2.28 -38.69 16.08
C PRO A 129 3.08 -37.82 15.10
N ALA A 130 3.72 -38.44 14.09
CA ALA A 130 4.46 -37.71 13.06
C ALA A 130 3.59 -36.69 12.30
N SER A 131 2.33 -37.01 12.03
CA SER A 131 1.41 -36.10 11.32
C SER A 131 0.99 -34.92 12.19
N LEU A 132 0.89 -35.11 13.50
CA LEU A 132 0.66 -34.01 14.44
C LEU A 132 1.88 -33.08 14.53
N ILE A 133 3.09 -33.64 14.59
CA ILE A 133 4.34 -32.86 14.60
C ILE A 133 4.46 -32.03 13.32
N LEU A 134 4.23 -32.64 12.15
CA LEU A 134 4.25 -31.93 10.87
C LEU A 134 3.18 -30.85 10.80
N ALA A 135 1.96 -31.12 11.28
CA ALA A 135 0.90 -30.11 11.32
C ALA A 135 1.29 -28.91 12.21
N ILE A 136 1.89 -29.15 13.39
CA ILE A 136 2.36 -28.08 14.29
C ILE A 136 3.49 -27.30 13.62
N ALA A 137 4.46 -27.99 13.00
CA ALA A 137 5.57 -27.33 12.30
C ALA A 137 5.04 -26.45 11.16
N PHE A 138 4.13 -26.96 10.34
CA PHE A 138 3.52 -26.20 9.25
C PHE A 138 2.71 -25.00 9.77
N ALA A 139 1.95 -25.17 10.85
CA ALA A 139 1.21 -24.08 11.50
C ALA A 139 2.12 -23.01 12.13
N ILE A 140 3.36 -23.34 12.48
CA ILE A 140 4.36 -22.35 12.91
C ILE A 140 5.00 -21.69 11.68
N ILE A 141 5.40 -22.46 10.68
CA ILE A 141 6.09 -21.95 9.47
C ILE A 141 5.18 -21.03 8.66
N VAL A 142 3.87 -21.31 8.60
CA VAL A 142 2.92 -20.49 7.82
C VAL A 142 2.91 -19.01 8.23
N GLY A 143 3.31 -18.69 9.46
CA GLY A 143 3.44 -17.31 9.92
C GLY A 143 4.54 -16.54 9.19
N LEU A 144 5.52 -17.20 8.58
CA LEU A 144 6.60 -16.54 7.83
C LEU A 144 6.14 -16.02 6.46
N SER A 145 4.97 -16.45 5.96
CA SER A 145 4.48 -16.06 4.64
C SER A 145 3.34 -15.04 4.77
N PRO A 146 3.57 -13.75 4.45
CA PRO A 146 2.52 -12.76 4.40
C PRO A 146 1.49 -13.02 3.28
N GLN A 147 1.85 -13.83 2.27
CA GLN A 147 0.96 -14.22 1.18
C GLN A 147 -0.14 -15.19 1.61
N VAL A 148 0.01 -15.87 2.75
CA VAL A 148 -1.06 -16.74 3.29
C VAL A 148 -2.07 -15.88 4.03
N THR A 149 -2.97 -15.27 3.25
CA THR A 149 -4.02 -14.40 3.77
C THR A 149 -5.19 -15.20 4.37
N ASN A 150 -6.20 -14.46 4.81
CA ASN A 150 -7.42 -15.00 5.39
C ASN A 150 -8.51 -15.26 4.35
N GLU A 151 -8.19 -15.11 3.07
CA GLU A 151 -9.05 -15.54 1.96
C GLU A 151 -9.38 -17.02 2.11
N MET A 152 -10.66 -17.34 1.97
CA MET A 152 -11.22 -18.68 2.22
C MET A 152 -10.85 -19.26 3.60
N ALA A 153 -10.52 -18.41 4.57
CA ALA A 153 -9.98 -18.78 5.87
C ALA A 153 -8.69 -19.62 5.83
N LEU A 154 -7.86 -19.51 4.79
CA LEU A 154 -6.71 -20.37 4.57
C LEU A 154 -5.72 -20.38 5.74
N SER A 155 -5.29 -19.19 6.20
CA SER A 155 -4.45 -19.04 7.40
C SER A 155 -5.02 -19.78 8.62
N ARG A 156 -6.32 -19.61 8.91
CA ARG A 156 -7.00 -20.26 10.03
C ARG A 156 -7.12 -21.78 9.86
N ILE A 157 -7.38 -22.24 8.63
CA ILE A 157 -7.45 -23.68 8.32
C ILE A 157 -6.11 -24.33 8.67
N ILE A 158 -5.00 -23.72 8.28
CA ILE A 158 -3.66 -24.26 8.54
C ILE A 158 -3.34 -24.21 10.03
N ALA A 159 -3.49 -23.05 10.65
CA ALA A 159 -3.06 -22.82 12.02
C ALA A 159 -3.82 -23.63 13.08
N PHE A 160 -5.13 -23.86 12.88
CA PHE A 160 -5.95 -24.61 13.83
C PHE A 160 -6.01 -26.13 13.54
N PHE A 161 -5.54 -26.58 12.38
CA PHE A 161 -5.53 -28.01 12.03
C PHE A 161 -4.82 -28.93 13.05
N PRO A 162 -3.70 -28.54 13.69
CA PRO A 162 -3.04 -29.37 14.71
C PRO A 162 -3.96 -29.74 15.87
N PHE A 163 -4.77 -28.79 16.35
CA PHE A 163 -5.73 -29.04 17.43
C PHE A 163 -6.83 -30.01 16.99
N PHE A 164 -7.32 -29.85 15.75
CA PHE A 164 -8.33 -30.74 15.17
C PHE A 164 -7.80 -32.16 15.04
N LEU A 165 -6.58 -32.31 14.51
CA LEU A 165 -5.92 -33.59 14.34
C LEU A 165 -5.65 -34.26 15.70
N ALA A 166 -5.16 -33.51 16.69
CA ALA A 166 -4.94 -34.02 18.05
C ALA A 166 -6.22 -34.62 18.66
N GLY A 167 -7.36 -33.95 18.49
CA GLY A 167 -8.66 -34.48 18.92
C GLY A 167 -9.06 -35.75 18.17
N ALA A 168 -8.85 -35.77 16.85
CA ALA A 168 -9.19 -36.90 15.99
C ALA A 168 -8.31 -38.15 16.19
N MET A 169 -7.13 -37.99 16.80
CA MET A 169 -6.19 -39.07 17.12
C MET A 169 -6.59 -39.87 18.37
N ILE A 170 -7.44 -39.32 19.25
CA ILE A 170 -7.80 -39.98 20.51
C ILE A 170 -8.87 -41.06 20.27
N PRO A 171 -8.59 -42.34 20.61
CA PRO A 171 -9.58 -43.40 20.47
C PRO A 171 -10.79 -43.20 21.39
N TRP A 172 -11.99 -43.41 20.85
CA TRP A 172 -13.24 -43.14 21.57
C TRP A 172 -13.38 -43.90 22.90
N LYS A 173 -12.88 -45.14 22.98
CA LYS A 173 -12.92 -45.97 24.18
C LYS A 173 -12.05 -45.40 25.31
N GLN A 174 -10.93 -44.76 24.97
CA GLN A 174 -9.96 -44.29 25.96
C GLN A 174 -10.50 -43.14 26.80
N VAL A 175 -11.21 -42.18 26.18
CA VAL A 175 -11.82 -41.07 26.93
C VAL A 175 -12.89 -41.59 27.89
N TYR A 176 -13.72 -42.54 27.44
CA TYR A 176 -14.76 -43.14 28.27
C TYR A 176 -14.19 -43.91 29.47
N GLU A 177 -13.20 -44.78 29.24
CA GLU A 177 -12.53 -45.55 30.28
C GLU A 177 -11.76 -44.66 31.27
N TYR A 178 -11.06 -43.65 30.76
CA TYR A 178 -10.38 -42.67 31.58
C TYR A 178 -11.34 -41.94 32.53
N ARG A 179 -12.48 -41.47 32.00
CA ARG A 179 -13.50 -40.76 32.79
C ARG A 179 -14.07 -41.64 33.89
N LYS A 180 -14.39 -42.89 33.59
CA LYS A 180 -14.90 -43.87 34.55
C LYS A 180 -13.93 -44.13 35.70
N LYS A 181 -12.62 -44.12 35.41
CA LYS A 181 -11.53 -44.40 36.37
C LYS A 181 -10.84 -43.13 36.90
N ARG A 182 -11.39 -41.94 36.63
CA ARG A 182 -10.77 -40.65 36.94
C ARG A 182 -10.62 -40.47 38.45
N LYS A 183 -9.37 -40.38 38.92
CA LYS A 183 -9.01 -40.22 40.34
C LYS A 183 -9.07 -38.75 40.77
N ALA A 184 -9.09 -38.51 42.08
CA ALA A 184 -8.97 -37.16 42.65
C ALA A 184 -7.66 -36.47 42.22
N THR A 185 -6.57 -37.22 42.10
CA THR A 185 -5.27 -36.73 41.61
C THR A 185 -5.35 -36.14 40.20
N SER A 186 -6.15 -36.74 39.31
CA SER A 186 -6.39 -36.20 37.96
C SER A 186 -7.09 -34.84 37.99
N ARG A 187 -7.97 -34.60 38.98
CA ARG A 187 -8.62 -33.29 39.14
C ARG A 187 -7.63 -32.26 39.68
N MET A 188 -6.78 -32.64 40.64
CA MET A 188 -5.73 -31.78 41.17
C MET A 188 -4.75 -31.34 40.08
N ILE A 189 -4.30 -32.27 39.22
CA ILE A 189 -3.47 -31.94 38.05
C ILE A 189 -4.21 -30.98 37.11
N GLY A 190 -5.51 -31.21 36.87
CA GLY A 190 -6.34 -30.30 36.08
C GLY A 190 -6.43 -28.89 36.65
N ILE A 191 -6.53 -28.76 37.98
CA ILE A 191 -6.54 -27.45 38.65
C ILE A 191 -5.18 -26.77 38.47
N LEU A 192 -4.08 -27.50 38.70
CA LEU A 192 -2.72 -26.97 38.52
C LEU A 192 -2.48 -26.50 37.09
N THR A 193 -2.89 -27.26 36.08
CA THR A 193 -2.75 -26.84 34.68
C THR A 193 -3.68 -25.68 34.33
N ALA A 194 -4.87 -25.58 34.92
CA ALA A 194 -5.74 -24.41 34.76
C ALA A 194 -5.12 -23.15 35.35
N VAL A 195 -4.55 -23.23 36.56
CA VAL A 195 -3.88 -22.11 37.23
C VAL A 195 -2.66 -21.68 36.45
N LEU A 196 -1.85 -22.62 35.96
CA LEU A 196 -0.71 -22.31 35.09
C LEU A 196 -1.15 -21.64 33.79
N THR A 197 -2.20 -22.16 33.15
CA THR A 197 -2.77 -21.57 31.92
C THR A 197 -3.23 -20.14 32.17
N ALA A 198 -3.96 -19.89 33.25
CA ALA A 198 -4.42 -18.56 33.63
C ALA A 198 -3.23 -17.62 33.93
N ALA A 199 -2.24 -18.07 34.71
CA ALA A 199 -1.05 -17.28 35.02
C ALA A 199 -0.28 -16.88 33.75
N LEU A 200 -0.09 -17.81 32.81
CA LEU A 200 0.57 -17.51 31.53
C LEU A 200 -0.23 -16.51 30.69
N ILE A 201 -1.56 -16.63 30.64
CA ILE A 201 -2.44 -15.67 29.96
C ILE A 201 -2.31 -14.28 30.59
N LEU A 202 -2.39 -14.18 31.93
CA LEU A 202 -2.27 -12.90 32.65
C LEU A 202 -0.91 -12.22 32.44
N VAL A 203 0.15 -13.01 32.25
CA VAL A 203 1.53 -12.53 32.08
C VAL A 203 1.83 -12.11 30.64
N LEU A 204 1.31 -12.84 29.66
CA LEU A 204 1.69 -12.71 28.24
C LEU A 204 0.71 -11.86 27.42
N VAL A 205 -0.60 -11.93 27.71
CA VAL A 205 -1.61 -11.20 26.91
C VAL A 205 -1.48 -9.68 27.05
N PRO A 206 -1.29 -9.07 28.25
CA PRO A 206 -1.20 -7.62 28.36
C PRO A 206 0.09 -7.02 27.77
N ARG A 207 1.16 -7.82 27.68
CA ARG A 207 2.50 -7.34 27.29
C ARG A 207 2.78 -7.43 25.80
N VAL A 208 1.88 -8.04 25.04
CA VAL A 208 2.11 -8.33 23.63
C VAL A 208 0.86 -7.98 22.84
N LEU A 209 1.00 -6.93 22.01
CA LEU A 209 0.00 -6.52 21.05
C LEU A 209 -0.44 -7.72 20.19
N ARG A 210 -1.76 -7.95 20.06
CA ARG A 210 -2.33 -9.01 19.21
C ARG A 210 -1.91 -10.44 19.58
N PHE A 211 -1.50 -10.71 20.83
CA PHE A 211 -1.04 -12.05 21.26
C PHE A 211 -2.03 -13.18 20.92
N SER A 212 -3.34 -12.93 21.11
CA SER A 212 -4.40 -13.91 20.81
C SER A 212 -4.65 -14.12 19.32
N GLU A 213 -4.21 -13.18 18.47
CA GLU A 213 -4.39 -13.25 17.01
C GLU A 213 -3.21 -13.89 16.31
N LEU A 214 -2.11 -14.17 17.01
CA LEU A 214 -0.88 -14.75 16.43
C LEU A 214 -1.11 -16.07 15.71
N LEU A 215 -2.20 -16.81 15.98
CA LEU A 215 -2.58 -18.01 15.20
C LEU A 215 -3.19 -17.68 13.82
N MET A 216 -3.50 -16.43 13.53
CA MET A 216 -4.29 -16.01 12.37
C MET A 216 -3.55 -15.04 11.44
N VAL A 217 -2.44 -14.47 11.88
CA VAL A 217 -1.67 -13.43 11.16
C VAL A 217 -0.26 -13.89 10.83
N SER A 218 0.40 -13.26 9.88
CA SER A 218 1.83 -13.43 9.62
C SER A 218 2.69 -12.81 10.74
N TYR A 219 3.95 -13.20 10.80
CA TYR A 219 4.92 -12.65 11.72
C TYR A 219 5.37 -11.28 11.22
N VAL A 220 5.29 -10.30 12.11
CA VAL A 220 5.78 -8.93 11.85
C VAL A 220 7.11 -8.73 12.57
N ASN A 221 7.25 -9.31 13.77
CA ASN A 221 8.43 -9.17 14.61
C ASN A 221 9.22 -10.48 14.72
N GLN A 222 10.53 -10.37 14.94
CA GLN A 222 11.41 -11.53 15.18
C GLN A 222 10.98 -12.37 16.39
N GLY A 223 10.29 -11.77 17.37
CA GLY A 223 9.75 -12.46 18.54
C GLY A 223 8.42 -13.21 18.31
N ASP A 224 7.73 -12.99 17.19
CA ASP A 224 6.38 -13.52 16.96
C ASP A 224 6.36 -15.03 16.77
N LEU A 225 7.45 -15.60 16.26
CA LEU A 225 7.63 -17.06 16.20
C LEU A 225 7.59 -17.66 17.61
N ALA A 226 8.39 -17.12 18.54
CA ALA A 226 8.45 -17.60 19.92
C ALA A 226 7.09 -17.39 20.63
N ARG A 227 6.42 -16.26 20.36
CA ARG A 227 5.09 -15.97 20.91
C ARG A 227 4.02 -16.91 20.36
N ARG A 228 4.03 -17.24 19.05
CA ARG A 228 3.11 -18.25 18.47
C ARG A 228 3.34 -19.63 19.11
N VAL A 229 4.59 -20.02 19.34
CA VAL A 229 4.90 -21.26 20.09
C VAL A 229 4.30 -21.21 21.50
N ALA A 230 4.41 -20.08 22.20
CA ALA A 230 3.79 -19.91 23.51
C ALA A 230 2.25 -20.03 23.44
N VAL A 231 1.59 -19.43 22.43
CA VAL A 231 0.14 -19.58 22.23
C VAL A 231 -0.26 -21.04 22.01
N PHE A 232 0.51 -21.80 21.22
CA PHE A 232 0.29 -23.25 21.07
C PHE A 232 0.42 -23.99 22.40
N ALA A 233 1.45 -23.69 23.20
CA ALA A 233 1.66 -24.31 24.50
C ALA A 233 0.50 -24.03 25.46
N ILE A 234 0.07 -22.78 25.57
CA ILE A 234 -1.08 -22.35 26.39
C ILE A 234 -2.36 -23.05 25.91
N SER A 235 -2.58 -23.12 24.60
CA SER A 235 -3.75 -23.79 24.00
C SER A 235 -3.79 -25.28 24.35
N PHE A 236 -2.66 -25.99 24.27
CA PHE A 236 -2.60 -27.41 24.65
C PHE A 236 -2.76 -27.63 26.17
N LEU A 237 -2.24 -26.73 27.00
CA LEU A 237 -2.48 -26.74 28.44
C LEU A 237 -3.97 -26.52 28.78
N ALA A 238 -4.63 -25.60 28.07
CA ALA A 238 -6.06 -25.37 28.20
C ALA A 238 -6.88 -26.60 27.79
N ILE A 239 -6.51 -27.27 26.68
CA ILE A 239 -7.11 -28.55 26.26
C ILE A 239 -6.95 -29.60 27.37
N ALA A 240 -5.74 -29.77 27.91
CA ALA A 240 -5.48 -30.71 28.99
C ALA A 240 -6.31 -30.40 30.25
N SER A 241 -6.34 -29.13 30.67
CA SER A 241 -7.15 -28.66 31.80
C SER A 241 -8.64 -28.96 31.61
N ALA A 242 -9.21 -28.59 30.46
CA ALA A 242 -10.61 -28.85 30.12
C ALA A 242 -10.92 -30.35 30.11
N MET A 243 -10.00 -31.17 29.58
CA MET A 243 -10.08 -32.63 29.64
C MET A 243 -9.95 -33.19 31.06
N LEU A 244 -9.41 -32.48 32.04
CA LEU A 244 -9.28 -33.01 33.40
C LEU A 244 -10.43 -32.56 34.32
N LEU A 245 -10.89 -31.33 34.18
CA LEU A 245 -11.79 -30.68 35.12
C LEU A 245 -13.28 -30.90 34.85
N LEU A 246 -13.71 -30.87 33.59
CA LEU A 246 -15.15 -30.79 33.31
C LEU A 246 -15.92 -32.05 33.73
N PRO A 247 -17.19 -31.90 34.17
CA PRO A 247 -18.02 -33.00 34.65
C PRO A 247 -18.51 -33.90 33.52
N ASP A 248 -18.68 -35.20 33.80
CA ASP A 248 -19.24 -36.19 32.87
C ASP A 248 -20.75 -36.44 33.07
N ARG A 249 -21.34 -35.84 34.11
CA ARG A 249 -22.77 -35.88 34.41
C ARG A 249 -23.52 -34.79 33.65
N LYS A 250 -24.82 -35.01 33.41
CA LYS A 250 -25.71 -34.00 32.85
C LYS A 250 -25.76 -32.78 33.77
N VAL A 251 -25.41 -31.61 33.23
CA VAL A 251 -25.56 -30.31 33.88
C VAL A 251 -26.71 -29.60 33.19
N ARG A 252 -27.70 -29.15 33.99
CA ARG A 252 -29.06 -28.79 33.53
C ARG A 252 -29.09 -27.99 32.22
N PHE A 253 -28.54 -26.77 32.23
CA PHE A 253 -28.54 -25.87 31.07
C PHE A 253 -27.30 -26.07 30.19
N LEU A 254 -26.13 -26.22 30.81
CA LEU A 254 -24.84 -26.35 30.11
C LEU A 254 -24.80 -27.52 29.11
N SER A 255 -25.32 -28.69 29.47
CA SER A 255 -25.38 -29.83 28.55
C SER A 255 -26.34 -29.60 27.38
N SER A 256 -27.34 -28.72 27.53
CA SER A 256 -28.25 -28.35 26.43
C SER A 256 -27.55 -27.42 25.47
N TRP A 257 -26.92 -26.36 25.99
CA TRP A 257 -26.21 -25.36 25.19
C TRP A 257 -25.12 -26.00 24.32
N GLY A 258 -24.33 -26.92 24.86
CA GLY A 258 -23.30 -27.56 24.06
C GLY A 258 -23.81 -28.63 23.11
N ARG A 259 -24.95 -29.27 23.40
CA ARG A 259 -25.63 -30.14 22.42
C ARG A 259 -26.08 -29.33 21.21
N ASN A 260 -26.70 -28.18 21.47
CA ASN A 260 -27.33 -27.29 20.51
C ASN A 260 -26.39 -26.12 20.17
N SER A 261 -25.08 -26.36 20.12
CA SER A 261 -24.10 -25.28 19.93
C SER A 261 -24.11 -24.72 18.51
N LEU A 262 -24.64 -25.47 17.53
CA LEU A 262 -24.69 -25.05 16.13
C LEU A 262 -25.70 -23.92 15.92
N SER A 263 -26.90 -24.01 16.47
CA SER A 263 -27.90 -22.94 16.43
C SER A 263 -27.41 -21.64 17.07
N VAL A 264 -26.77 -21.74 18.23
CA VAL A 264 -26.17 -20.57 18.89
C VAL A 264 -25.10 -19.95 17.99
N TYR A 265 -24.17 -20.76 17.48
CA TYR A 265 -23.08 -20.29 16.62
C TYR A 265 -23.59 -19.57 15.36
N LEU A 266 -24.64 -20.07 14.70
CA LEU A 266 -25.12 -19.47 13.45
C LEU A 266 -25.80 -18.10 13.65
N ILE A 267 -26.41 -17.87 14.80
CA ILE A 267 -27.30 -16.72 15.00
C ILE A 267 -26.68 -15.65 15.91
N HIS A 268 -25.82 -16.02 16.87
CA HIS A 268 -25.37 -15.09 17.90
C HIS A 268 -24.75 -13.81 17.38
N ARG A 269 -24.01 -13.85 16.25
CA ARG A 269 -23.32 -12.65 15.74
C ARG A 269 -24.28 -11.58 15.22
N PHE A 270 -25.37 -11.97 14.56
CA PHE A 270 -26.41 -11.02 14.16
C PHE A 270 -27.01 -10.33 15.39
N ILE A 271 -27.20 -11.10 16.48
CA ILE A 271 -27.73 -10.55 17.73
C ILE A 271 -26.70 -9.62 18.39
N THR A 272 -25.43 -10.01 18.45
CA THR A 272 -24.39 -9.15 19.04
C THR A 272 -24.27 -7.83 18.27
N LEU A 273 -24.28 -7.88 16.94
CA LEU A 273 -24.17 -6.69 16.09
C LEU A 273 -25.34 -5.73 16.29
N VAL A 274 -26.58 -6.26 16.31
CA VAL A 274 -27.79 -5.46 16.56
C VAL A 274 -27.80 -4.92 17.99
N ALA A 275 -27.52 -5.76 18.99
CA ALA A 275 -27.57 -5.36 20.39
C ALA A 275 -26.57 -4.25 20.72
N VAL A 276 -25.34 -4.35 20.18
CA VAL A 276 -24.30 -3.34 20.35
C VAL A 276 -24.73 -1.98 19.81
N ARG A 277 -25.43 -1.99 18.67
CA ARG A 277 -25.92 -0.75 18.05
C ARG A 277 -27.13 -0.15 18.78
N LEU A 278 -27.98 -0.99 19.38
CA LEU A 278 -29.16 -0.54 20.14
C LEU A 278 -28.82 -0.05 21.56
N LEU A 279 -27.73 -0.52 22.16
CA LEU A 279 -27.37 -0.24 23.55
C LEU A 279 -25.90 0.22 23.67
N PRO A 280 -25.52 1.39 23.14
CA PRO A 280 -24.11 1.78 23.01
C PRO A 280 -23.50 2.23 24.35
N PHE A 281 -23.18 1.29 25.24
CA PHE A 281 -22.48 1.56 26.52
C PHE A 281 -20.97 1.68 26.30
N ARG A 282 -20.53 2.67 25.52
CA ARG A 282 -19.12 2.82 25.09
C ARG A 282 -18.20 3.42 26.17
N ASP A 283 -18.77 4.17 27.13
CA ASP A 283 -17.98 4.97 28.09
C ASP A 283 -17.89 4.36 29.50
N ASP A 284 -18.67 3.30 29.81
CA ASP A 284 -18.68 2.68 31.14
C ASP A 284 -18.47 1.14 31.05
N PRO A 285 -17.39 0.60 31.63
CA PRO A 285 -17.09 -0.83 31.55
C PRO A 285 -18.10 -1.69 32.29
N LEU A 286 -18.76 -1.18 33.34
CA LEU A 286 -19.64 -2.01 34.17
C LEU A 286 -20.97 -2.36 33.47
N PRO A 287 -21.73 -1.39 32.91
CA PRO A 287 -22.89 -1.67 32.07
C PRO A 287 -22.55 -2.55 30.85
N ALA A 288 -21.42 -2.29 30.18
CA ALA A 288 -20.95 -3.08 29.05
C ALA A 288 -20.76 -4.57 29.42
N VAL A 289 -20.11 -4.84 30.57
CA VAL A 289 -19.92 -6.21 31.09
C VAL A 289 -21.26 -6.84 31.47
N ILE A 290 -22.13 -6.10 32.17
CA ILE A 290 -23.45 -6.59 32.60
C ILE A 290 -24.28 -6.98 31.38
N VAL A 291 -24.37 -6.11 30.38
CA VAL A 291 -25.14 -6.34 29.15
C VAL A 291 -24.54 -7.50 28.35
N SER A 292 -23.21 -7.61 28.30
CA SER A 292 -22.53 -8.73 27.65
C SER A 292 -22.87 -10.07 28.31
N VAL A 293 -22.89 -10.12 29.65
CA VAL A 293 -23.23 -11.32 30.41
C VAL A 293 -24.71 -11.66 30.27
N VAL A 294 -25.60 -10.68 30.43
CA VAL A 294 -27.05 -10.87 30.30
C VAL A 294 -27.42 -11.28 28.88
N GLY A 295 -26.90 -10.57 27.87
CA GLY A 295 -27.07 -10.88 26.45
C GLY A 295 -26.59 -12.28 26.12
N THR A 296 -25.44 -12.70 26.65
CA THR A 296 -24.94 -14.07 26.51
C THR A 296 -25.91 -15.09 27.08
N ILE A 297 -26.42 -14.88 28.30
CA ILE A 297 -27.38 -15.79 28.93
C ILE A 297 -28.67 -15.89 28.10
N LEU A 298 -29.18 -14.76 27.59
CA LEU A 298 -30.40 -14.71 26.77
C LEU A 298 -30.22 -15.47 25.45
N VAL A 299 -29.12 -15.21 24.72
CA VAL A 299 -28.79 -15.91 23.48
C VAL A 299 -28.69 -17.42 23.72
N LEU A 300 -28.00 -17.84 24.79
CA LEU A 300 -27.86 -19.26 25.13
C LEU A 300 -29.19 -19.90 25.57
N ALA A 301 -30.03 -19.19 26.32
CA ALA A 301 -31.32 -19.69 26.77
C ALA A 301 -32.28 -19.94 25.60
N VAL A 302 -32.32 -19.01 24.64
CA VAL A 302 -33.21 -19.09 23.47
C VAL A 302 -32.66 -20.06 22.43
N PHE A 303 -31.46 -19.79 21.92
CA PHE A 303 -30.91 -20.52 20.78
C PHE A 303 -30.22 -21.82 21.18
N GLY A 304 -29.85 -21.99 22.45
CA GLY A 304 -29.38 -23.28 22.99
C GLY A 304 -30.51 -24.24 23.37
N SER A 305 -31.77 -23.88 23.11
CA SER A 305 -32.95 -24.73 23.37
C SER A 305 -33.13 -25.82 22.29
N ASP A 306 -33.69 -26.96 22.68
CA ASP A 306 -33.99 -28.06 21.74
C ASP A 306 -35.06 -27.65 20.69
N MET A 307 -35.85 -26.61 20.96
CA MET A 307 -36.81 -26.07 19.99
C MET A 307 -36.12 -25.30 18.88
N ALA A 308 -35.26 -24.34 19.23
CA ALA A 308 -34.52 -23.53 18.26
C ALA A 308 -33.62 -24.39 17.35
N GLU A 309 -32.89 -25.35 17.93
CA GLU A 309 -32.05 -26.28 17.17
C GLU A 309 -32.87 -27.13 16.19
N ARG A 310 -34.04 -27.65 16.61
CA ARG A 310 -34.90 -28.44 15.72
C ARG A 310 -35.42 -27.63 14.55
N SER A 311 -35.90 -26.41 14.81
CA SER A 311 -36.40 -25.51 13.77
C SER A 311 -35.32 -25.13 12.76
N LEU A 312 -34.15 -24.69 13.25
CA LEU A 312 -33.04 -24.31 12.39
C LEU A 312 -32.52 -25.50 11.57
N ARG A 313 -32.39 -26.68 12.20
CA ARG A 313 -31.94 -27.88 11.51
C ARG A 313 -32.94 -28.33 10.45
N ALA A 314 -34.24 -28.25 10.72
CA ALA A 314 -35.28 -28.56 9.72
C ALA A 314 -35.21 -27.61 8.52
N PHE A 315 -35.00 -26.31 8.77
CA PHE A 315 -34.79 -25.31 7.72
C PHE A 315 -33.57 -25.62 6.84
N LEU A 316 -32.41 -25.84 7.45
CA LEU A 316 -31.16 -26.12 6.72
C LEU A 316 -31.22 -27.43 5.94
N VAL A 317 -31.81 -28.49 6.52
CA VAL A 317 -31.99 -29.78 5.83
C VAL A 317 -32.98 -29.63 4.67
N GLY A 318 -34.07 -28.87 4.85
CA GLY A 318 -35.03 -28.60 3.78
C GLY A 318 -34.40 -27.91 2.57
N ILE A 319 -33.47 -26.98 2.79
CA ILE A 319 -32.70 -26.34 1.70
C ILE A 319 -31.75 -27.35 1.04
N ALA A 320 -31.00 -28.12 1.84
CA ALA A 320 -30.07 -29.13 1.33
C ALA A 320 -30.79 -30.17 0.44
N ASP A 321 -31.97 -30.62 0.85
CA ASP A 321 -32.77 -31.60 0.11
C ASP A 321 -33.32 -31.01 -1.21
N ARG A 322 -33.76 -29.74 -1.21
CA ARG A 322 -34.24 -29.03 -2.42
C ARG A 322 -33.14 -28.77 -3.45
N LEU A 323 -31.93 -28.46 -3.01
CA LEU A 323 -30.76 -28.26 -3.87
C LEU A 323 -30.18 -29.57 -4.44
N LYS A 324 -30.89 -30.69 -4.31
CA LYS A 324 -30.45 -32.04 -4.72
C LYS A 324 -29.09 -32.44 -4.13
N PHE A 325 -28.73 -31.96 -2.94
CA PHE A 325 -27.64 -32.56 -2.15
C PHE A 325 -28.04 -33.93 -1.54
N SER A 326 -29.04 -34.61 -2.13
CA SER A 326 -29.67 -35.83 -1.65
C SER A 326 -28.85 -37.09 -1.99
N PRO A 327 -28.89 -38.14 -1.15
CA PRO A 327 -27.82 -39.14 -1.01
C PRO A 327 -27.74 -40.27 -2.05
N ASP A 328 -28.74 -40.47 -2.91
CA ASP A 328 -28.97 -41.77 -3.56
C ASP A 328 -28.98 -41.80 -5.10
N SER A 329 -28.70 -40.71 -5.81
CA SER A 329 -28.46 -40.79 -7.25
C SER A 329 -26.96 -40.84 -7.55
N VAL A 330 -26.52 -41.93 -8.20
CA VAL A 330 -25.14 -42.23 -8.65
C VAL A 330 -24.30 -43.01 -7.61
N ILE A 331 -24.76 -44.21 -7.26
CA ILE A 331 -23.90 -45.29 -6.75
C ILE A 331 -23.63 -46.25 -7.90
N HIS A 332 -22.53 -46.04 -8.63
CA HIS A 332 -21.57 -47.08 -9.07
C HIS A 332 -20.56 -46.48 -10.07
N GLN A 333 -19.52 -45.80 -9.57
CA GLN A 333 -18.19 -45.94 -10.17
C GLN A 333 -17.10 -45.54 -9.18
N LYS A 334 -16.07 -46.38 -9.17
CA LYS A 334 -14.94 -46.43 -8.24
C LYS A 334 -14.33 -45.04 -8.01
N ASN A 335 -14.38 -44.56 -6.76
CA ASN A 335 -13.32 -44.04 -5.87
C ASN A 335 -12.03 -43.35 -6.41
N ARG A 336 -11.87 -43.09 -7.70
CA ARG A 336 -10.71 -42.42 -8.32
C ARG A 336 -11.10 -41.01 -8.75
N VAL A 337 -12.29 -40.83 -9.32
CA VAL A 337 -12.80 -39.52 -9.75
C VAL A 337 -12.98 -38.58 -8.56
N PHE A 338 -13.69 -38.96 -7.49
CA PHE A 338 -13.85 -38.07 -6.31
C PHE A 338 -12.51 -37.72 -5.63
N ARG A 339 -11.52 -38.63 -5.62
CA ARG A 339 -10.17 -38.35 -5.12
C ARG A 339 -9.41 -37.41 -6.05
N LEU A 340 -9.53 -37.61 -7.36
CA LEU A 340 -8.95 -36.74 -8.39
C LEU A 340 -9.66 -35.38 -8.44
N THR A 341 -10.96 -35.28 -8.17
CA THR A 341 -11.70 -34.01 -8.11
C THR A 341 -11.37 -33.26 -6.84
N ALA A 342 -11.18 -33.94 -5.70
CA ALA A 342 -10.70 -33.29 -4.48
C ALA A 342 -9.23 -32.85 -4.60
N LEU A 343 -8.36 -33.66 -5.23
CA LEU A 343 -6.98 -33.27 -5.55
C LEU A 343 -6.97 -32.16 -6.59
N LEU A 344 -7.81 -32.20 -7.63
CA LEU A 344 -7.93 -31.17 -8.65
C LEU A 344 -8.48 -29.87 -8.06
N ILE A 345 -9.45 -29.91 -7.15
CA ILE A 345 -9.93 -28.70 -6.46
C ILE A 345 -8.85 -28.15 -5.54
N VAL A 346 -8.14 -28.98 -4.77
CA VAL A 346 -7.01 -28.54 -3.93
C VAL A 346 -5.86 -28.03 -4.79
N SER A 347 -5.55 -28.65 -5.92
CA SER A 347 -4.49 -28.27 -6.85
C SER A 347 -4.88 -27.10 -7.75
N VAL A 348 -6.16 -26.88 -8.05
CA VAL A 348 -6.69 -25.70 -8.76
C VAL A 348 -6.77 -24.54 -7.77
N VAL A 349 -7.14 -24.76 -6.51
CA VAL A 349 -7.06 -23.72 -5.47
C VAL A 349 -5.60 -23.38 -5.16
N PHE A 350 -4.69 -24.36 -5.12
CA PHE A 350 -3.24 -24.15 -4.95
C PHE A 350 -2.60 -23.52 -6.19
N ALA A 351 -3.02 -23.91 -7.41
CA ALA A 351 -2.56 -23.29 -8.64
C ALA A 351 -3.13 -21.88 -8.81
N LEU A 352 -4.38 -21.61 -8.43
CA LEU A 352 -4.96 -20.26 -8.46
C LEU A 352 -4.37 -19.34 -7.38
N SER A 353 -3.86 -19.88 -6.27
CA SER A 353 -3.11 -19.11 -5.28
C SER A 353 -1.63 -18.94 -5.63
N VAL A 354 -1.09 -19.74 -6.55
CA VAL A 354 0.26 -19.57 -7.14
C VAL A 354 0.23 -18.76 -8.44
N ILE A 355 -0.91 -18.74 -9.14
CA ILE A 355 -1.21 -17.90 -10.33
C ILE A 355 -1.88 -16.59 -9.86
N GLY A 356 -1.88 -16.31 -8.56
CA GLY A 356 -2.32 -15.04 -7.96
C GLY A 356 -1.35 -13.87 -8.18
N GLU A 357 -0.42 -13.98 -9.13
CA GLU A 357 0.00 -12.85 -9.95
C GLU A 357 -0.70 -13.03 -11.30
N VAL A 358 -1.95 -12.60 -11.36
CA VAL A 358 -2.49 -12.10 -12.63
C VAL A 358 -1.81 -10.75 -12.78
N PRO A 359 -0.97 -10.53 -13.81
CA PRO A 359 -0.56 -9.18 -14.15
C PRO A 359 -1.85 -8.39 -14.38
N ASP A 360 -1.98 -7.22 -13.78
CA ASP A 360 -2.95 -6.23 -14.20
C ASP A 360 -2.70 -5.91 -15.67
N SER A 361 -3.34 -6.68 -16.56
CA SER A 361 -3.34 -6.42 -17.98
C SER A 361 -4.73 -6.68 -18.55
N VAL A 362 -5.50 -5.60 -18.49
CA VAL A 362 -6.37 -5.11 -19.56
C VAL A 362 -7.69 -5.82 -19.79
N SER A 363 -8.75 -5.15 -19.35
CA SER A 363 -9.91 -4.87 -20.21
C SER A 363 -10.40 -3.44 -19.97
N SER A 364 -9.52 -2.45 -20.19
CA SER A 364 -9.95 -1.13 -20.66
C SER A 364 -9.98 -1.19 -22.19
N GLY A 365 -11.16 -0.97 -22.75
CA GLY A 365 -11.30 -0.57 -24.14
C GLY A 365 -10.66 0.80 -24.31
N GLU A 366 -10.09 1.00 -25.51
CA GLU A 366 -9.19 2.09 -25.92
C GLU A 366 -7.74 1.89 -25.49
N LYS A 367 -6.91 1.50 -26.47
CA LYS A 367 -5.45 1.69 -26.38
C LYS A 367 -5.20 3.20 -26.33
N PRO A 368 -4.66 3.76 -25.24
CA PRO A 368 -3.97 5.03 -25.34
C PRO A 368 -2.75 4.80 -26.23
N ASP A 369 -2.38 5.78 -27.03
CA ASP A 369 -1.16 5.77 -27.82
C ASP A 369 0.05 5.74 -26.87
N THR A 370 0.56 4.54 -26.53
CA THR A 370 1.63 4.34 -25.53
C THR A 370 3.01 4.62 -26.12
N ARG A 371 3.18 5.77 -26.77
CA ARG A 371 4.51 6.40 -26.81
C ARG A 371 4.61 7.21 -25.54
N PRO A 372 5.63 7.04 -24.68
CA PRO A 372 5.85 7.99 -23.61
C PRO A 372 5.96 9.36 -24.27
N ALA A 373 5.06 10.29 -23.93
CA ALA A 373 5.29 11.69 -24.19
C ALA A 373 6.67 12.00 -23.62
N ILE A 374 7.60 12.43 -24.47
CA ILE A 374 8.94 12.81 -24.02
C ILE A 374 8.69 13.92 -23.01
N ALA A 375 8.96 13.66 -21.73
CA ALA A 375 8.75 14.65 -20.69
C ALA A 375 9.61 15.87 -21.03
N ASN A 376 8.99 17.05 -21.04
CA ASN A 376 9.70 18.29 -21.28
C ASN A 376 10.80 18.44 -20.22
N VAL A 377 11.93 19.03 -20.60
CA VAL A 377 13.04 19.23 -19.68
C VAL A 377 12.87 20.57 -18.99
N LEU A 378 13.06 20.60 -17.67
CA LEU A 378 13.06 21.85 -16.91
C LEU A 378 14.15 22.78 -17.45
N THR A 379 13.75 23.98 -17.88
CA THR A 379 14.67 24.97 -18.45
C THR A 379 15.41 25.73 -17.36
N GLU A 380 16.47 26.45 -17.73
CA GLU A 380 17.19 27.29 -16.76
C GLU A 380 16.32 28.45 -16.27
N ALA A 381 15.49 29.02 -17.16
CA ALA A 381 14.53 30.06 -16.80
C ALA A 381 13.48 29.54 -15.82
N ASP A 382 12.99 28.29 -16.02
CA ASP A 382 12.07 27.67 -15.07
C ASP A 382 12.73 27.51 -13.69
N ARG A 383 14.00 27.07 -13.63
CA ARG A 383 14.74 26.92 -12.37
C ARG A 383 14.93 28.26 -11.66
N GLU A 384 15.38 29.28 -12.38
CA GLU A 384 15.56 30.63 -11.82
C GLU A 384 14.25 31.19 -11.29
N ALA A 385 13.13 30.96 -11.99
CA ALA A 385 11.81 31.36 -11.52
C ALA A 385 11.37 30.61 -10.25
N ILE A 386 11.60 29.29 -10.19
CA ILE A 386 11.30 28.46 -9.01
C ILE A 386 12.15 28.88 -7.80
N ASP A 387 13.45 29.13 -7.99
CA ASP A 387 14.38 29.52 -6.92
C ASP A 387 14.04 30.89 -6.30
N HIS A 388 13.32 31.74 -7.04
CA HIS A 388 12.85 33.06 -6.57
C HIS A 388 11.37 33.07 -6.16
N ALA A 389 10.67 31.93 -6.27
CA ALA A 389 9.26 31.82 -5.94
C ALA A 389 9.02 31.69 -4.42
N VAL A 390 7.84 32.12 -3.96
CA VAL A 390 7.33 31.74 -2.65
C VAL A 390 6.83 30.31 -2.72
N SER A 391 7.36 29.46 -1.84
CA SER A 391 7.08 28.01 -1.81
C SER A 391 6.14 27.64 -0.65
N ILE A 392 5.05 26.95 -0.96
CA ILE A 392 4.12 26.42 0.06
C ILE A 392 4.11 24.91 -0.03
N ALA A 393 4.62 24.24 1.00
CA ALA A 393 4.54 22.78 1.13
C ALA A 393 3.23 22.38 1.83
N PHE A 394 2.51 21.47 1.21
CA PHE A 394 1.35 20.80 1.76
C PHE A 394 1.65 19.31 1.95
N ILE A 395 1.50 18.86 3.18
CA ILE A 395 1.61 17.45 3.56
C ILE A 395 0.25 16.96 4.00
N GLY A 396 -0.06 15.70 3.71
CA GLY A 396 -1.35 15.14 4.09
C GLY A 396 -1.43 14.75 5.57
N ASP A 397 -2.12 13.65 5.84
CA ASP A 397 -2.69 13.41 7.16
C ASP A 397 -1.63 13.14 8.25
N LEU A 398 -1.70 13.91 9.33
CA LEU A 398 -0.96 13.70 10.57
C LEU A 398 -1.82 12.94 11.57
N ILE A 399 -2.01 11.65 11.33
CA ILE A 399 -2.92 10.79 12.09
C ILE A 399 -2.18 9.78 12.99
N LEU A 400 -2.30 9.92 14.31
CA LEU A 400 -1.73 8.95 15.24
C LEU A 400 -2.72 7.84 15.60
N LEU A 401 -2.47 6.67 15.03
CA LEU A 401 -3.11 5.42 15.38
C LEU A 401 -2.40 4.77 16.57
N ARG A 402 -2.99 3.69 17.09
CA ARG A 402 -2.47 2.98 18.26
C ARG A 402 -1.03 2.53 18.09
N GLY A 403 -0.68 1.97 16.92
CA GLY A 403 0.66 1.46 16.66
C GLY A 403 1.73 2.51 16.91
N GLN A 404 1.50 3.74 16.44
CA GLN A 404 2.42 4.87 16.59
C GLN A 404 2.51 5.34 18.05
N VAL A 405 1.37 5.50 18.73
CA VAL A 405 1.34 5.95 20.14
C VAL A 405 2.07 4.97 21.05
N VAL A 406 1.90 3.66 20.85
CA VAL A 406 2.58 2.64 21.64
C VAL A 406 4.09 2.62 21.36
N ALA A 407 4.49 2.80 20.10
CA ALA A 407 5.90 2.79 19.72
C ALA A 407 6.68 4.00 20.25
N ALA A 408 6.02 5.17 20.31
CA ALA A 408 6.61 6.42 20.79
C ALA A 408 6.80 6.46 22.33
N TYR A 409 6.20 5.54 23.09
CA TYR A 409 6.24 5.60 24.54
C TYR A 409 7.57 5.11 25.14
N ASP A 410 8.23 5.99 25.91
CA ASP A 410 9.42 5.67 26.69
C ASP A 410 9.06 5.33 28.15
N HIS A 411 9.27 4.06 28.51
CA HIS A 411 9.04 3.54 29.85
C HIS A 411 9.99 4.09 30.93
N ALA A 412 11.17 4.60 30.55
CA ALA A 412 12.15 5.12 31.50
C ALA A 412 11.78 6.53 32.00
N THR A 413 11.16 7.33 31.13
CA THR A 413 10.80 8.72 31.39
C THR A 413 9.29 8.96 31.58
N ASP A 414 8.44 7.96 31.28
CA ASP A 414 6.97 8.09 31.23
C ASP A 414 6.54 9.23 30.28
N SER A 415 7.21 9.32 29.13
CA SER A 415 6.97 10.32 28.09
C SER A 415 6.82 9.69 26.70
N TYR A 416 6.36 10.47 25.73
CA TYR A 416 6.24 10.04 24.33
C TYR A 416 7.19 10.84 23.44
N ASP A 417 7.93 10.17 22.57
CA ASP A 417 8.86 10.76 21.59
C ASP A 417 8.47 10.34 20.17
N PHE A 418 8.10 11.32 19.36
CA PHE A 418 7.70 11.12 17.95
C PHE A 418 8.75 11.64 16.97
N SER A 419 9.91 12.11 17.42
CA SER A 419 10.95 12.70 16.55
C SER A 419 11.42 11.76 15.44
N GLU A 420 11.55 10.46 15.75
CA GLU A 420 11.96 9.45 14.77
C GLU A 420 10.98 9.31 13.59
N MET A 421 9.71 9.70 13.75
CA MET A 421 8.69 9.66 12.68
C MET A 421 9.03 10.60 11.52
N PHE A 422 9.61 11.76 11.84
CA PHE A 422 9.88 12.83 10.88
C PHE A 422 11.34 12.89 10.43
N ARG A 423 12.23 12.12 11.05
CA ARG A 423 13.69 12.17 10.85
C ARG A 423 14.15 12.26 9.38
N TYR A 424 13.56 11.47 8.49
CA TYR A 424 13.92 11.41 7.07
C TYR A 424 13.13 12.39 6.21
N ALA A 425 11.95 12.80 6.68
CA ALA A 425 11.12 13.74 5.94
C ALA A 425 11.49 15.21 6.23
N ALA A 426 12.06 15.51 7.40
CA ALA A 426 12.40 16.86 7.84
C ALA A 426 13.23 17.66 6.81
N PRO A 427 14.25 17.10 6.12
CA PRO A 427 14.98 17.84 5.09
C PRO A 427 14.14 18.27 3.87
N TYR A 428 13.01 17.60 3.63
CA TYR A 428 12.12 17.83 2.50
C TYR A 428 10.94 18.75 2.84
N LEU A 429 10.76 19.07 4.13
CA LEU A 429 9.74 19.99 4.64
C LEU A 429 10.20 21.46 4.61
N ASP A 430 11.40 21.73 4.09
CA ASP A 430 11.91 23.09 3.89
C ASP A 430 11.14 23.78 2.76
N ALA A 431 10.38 24.81 3.14
CA ALA A 431 9.57 25.69 2.29
C ALA A 431 9.30 26.99 3.07
N ASP A 432 8.80 28.02 2.40
CA ASP A 432 8.44 29.28 3.06
C ASP A 432 7.25 29.15 4.01
N LEU A 433 6.38 28.17 3.73
CA LEU A 433 5.29 27.75 4.58
C LEU A 433 5.05 26.24 4.42
N THR A 434 5.01 25.51 5.54
CA THR A 434 4.67 24.08 5.54
C THR A 434 3.40 23.83 6.33
N ILE A 435 2.38 23.31 5.65
CA ILE A 435 1.03 23.04 6.15
C ILE A 435 0.80 21.53 6.23
N GLY A 436 0.31 21.05 7.37
CA GLY A 436 -0.13 19.66 7.54
C GLY A 436 -1.56 19.51 8.04
N VAL A 437 -2.13 18.31 7.92
CA VAL A 437 -3.50 18.03 8.34
C VAL A 437 -3.50 17.38 9.71
N PHE A 438 -3.78 18.14 10.76
CA PHE A 438 -3.72 17.63 12.14
C PHE A 438 -5.02 16.91 12.51
N GLU A 439 -5.11 15.64 12.08
CA GLU A 439 -6.33 14.86 12.07
C GLU A 439 -6.59 14.12 13.40
N GLY A 440 -6.69 14.87 14.49
CA GLY A 440 -7.13 14.32 15.76
C GLY A 440 -6.98 15.30 16.93
N PRO A 441 -7.69 15.06 18.04
CA PRO A 441 -7.67 15.95 19.17
C PRO A 441 -6.48 15.67 20.09
N MET A 442 -6.12 16.66 20.90
CA MET A 442 -5.22 16.56 22.05
C MET A 442 -6.03 16.87 23.31
N ALA A 443 -6.78 15.90 23.82
CA ALA A 443 -7.60 15.99 25.02
C ALA A 443 -6.85 15.61 26.32
N GLY A 444 -5.57 15.20 26.20
CA GLY A 444 -4.71 14.85 27.32
C GLY A 444 -4.84 13.38 27.79
N LYS A 445 -3.91 12.97 28.67
CA LYS A 445 -3.75 11.57 29.13
C LYS A 445 -5.02 11.00 29.79
N GLU A 446 -5.74 11.81 30.56
CA GLU A 446 -6.94 11.39 31.31
C GLU A 446 -8.11 11.01 30.39
N ALA A 447 -8.18 11.58 29.18
CA ALA A 447 -9.18 11.25 28.16
C ALA A 447 -8.83 9.95 27.39
N GLY A 448 -7.64 9.37 27.64
CA GLY A 448 -7.11 8.18 26.99
C GLY A 448 -6.61 8.45 25.57
N TYR A 449 -5.36 8.08 25.27
CA TYR A 449 -4.77 8.25 23.93
C TYR A 449 -5.28 7.22 22.92
N SER A 450 -5.05 7.48 21.62
CA SER A 450 -5.45 6.61 20.51
C SER A 450 -5.13 5.14 20.78
N SER A 451 -6.17 4.31 20.75
CA SER A 451 -6.10 2.90 21.14
C SER A 451 -6.59 1.93 20.07
N SER A 452 -6.82 2.41 18.85
CA SER A 452 -7.30 1.64 17.70
C SER A 452 -6.51 1.95 16.43
N ASP A 453 -6.57 1.03 15.47
CA ASP A 453 -6.08 1.15 14.09
C ASP A 453 -7.26 0.97 13.11
N TYR A 454 -7.15 1.28 11.81
CA TYR A 454 -8.28 1.13 10.87
C TYR A 454 -8.77 -0.33 10.70
N ASP A 455 -7.91 -1.33 10.92
CA ASP A 455 -8.16 -2.74 10.55
C ASP A 455 -8.49 -3.68 11.71
N ASP A 456 -8.50 -3.17 12.94
CA ASP A 456 -8.60 -4.01 14.12
C ASP A 456 -10.05 -4.33 14.51
N GLY A 457 -11.04 -3.76 13.80
CA GLY A 457 -12.47 -3.84 14.16
C GLY A 457 -12.84 -2.90 15.31
N LEU A 458 -11.87 -2.09 15.70
CA LEU A 458 -11.86 -0.86 16.46
C LEU A 458 -13.00 0.12 16.19
N ALA A 459 -13.58 0.80 17.18
CA ALA A 459 -14.16 2.12 16.87
C ALA A 459 -12.99 3.10 16.85
N LEU A 460 -12.76 3.79 15.73
CA LEU A 460 -11.67 4.74 15.62
C LEU A 460 -12.03 6.00 16.42
N SER A 461 -11.38 6.18 17.56
CA SER A 461 -11.47 7.39 18.40
C SER A 461 -10.07 7.81 18.80
N LEU A 462 -9.64 8.94 18.27
CA LEU A 462 -8.29 9.44 18.34
C LEU A 462 -8.09 10.37 19.53
N ASN A 463 -6.87 10.40 20.05
CA ASN A 463 -6.40 11.41 20.98
C ASN A 463 -4.88 11.34 21.07
N PHE A 464 -4.22 12.44 20.74
CA PHE A 464 -2.78 12.50 20.57
C PHE A 464 -2.09 12.99 21.85
N PRO A 465 -0.92 12.43 22.22
CA PRO A 465 -0.10 13.02 23.27
C PRO A 465 0.40 14.41 22.87
N ASP A 466 0.42 15.35 23.82
CA ASP A 466 0.85 16.74 23.56
C ASP A 466 2.28 16.84 22.97
N SER A 467 3.17 15.89 23.26
CA SER A 467 4.53 15.87 22.70
C SER A 467 4.56 15.62 21.18
N PHE A 468 3.46 15.13 20.60
CA PHE A 468 3.35 15.03 19.14
C PHE A 468 3.37 16.42 18.49
N ALA A 469 2.69 17.41 19.05
CA ALA A 469 2.74 18.80 18.55
C ALA A 469 4.18 19.35 18.60
N ALA A 470 4.95 19.03 19.65
CA ALA A 470 6.36 19.41 19.71
C ALA A 470 7.18 18.77 18.57
N SER A 471 6.99 17.47 18.31
CA SER A 471 7.68 16.78 17.22
C SER A 471 7.28 17.30 15.83
N VAL A 472 6.01 17.67 15.63
CA VAL A 472 5.51 18.32 14.40
C VAL A 472 6.20 19.67 14.19
N ARG A 473 6.26 20.51 15.23
CA ARG A 473 6.96 21.81 15.17
C ARG A 473 8.46 21.64 14.89
N GLU A 474 9.11 20.71 15.57
CA GLU A 474 10.55 20.42 15.40
C GLU A 474 10.88 19.87 14.01
N ALA A 475 9.94 19.19 13.36
CA ALA A 475 10.09 18.70 12.00
C ALA A 475 10.04 19.80 10.92
N GLY A 476 9.67 21.03 11.28
CA GLY A 476 9.52 22.16 10.35
C GLY A 476 8.08 22.40 9.88
N ILE A 477 7.08 21.75 10.49
CA ILE A 477 5.67 21.97 10.15
C ILE A 477 5.15 23.10 11.05
N GLU A 478 4.90 24.25 10.45
CA GLU A 478 4.57 25.47 11.18
C GLU A 478 3.07 25.77 11.23
N TRP A 479 2.31 25.20 10.30
CA TRP A 479 0.87 25.41 10.16
C TRP A 479 0.11 24.09 10.06
N VAL A 480 -1.08 24.04 10.65
CA VAL A 480 -1.97 22.89 10.53
C VAL A 480 -3.44 23.24 10.35
N THR A 481 -4.18 22.40 9.63
CA THR A 481 -5.65 22.43 9.65
C THR A 481 -6.21 21.47 10.70
N LEU A 482 -7.31 21.89 11.35
CA LEU A 482 -8.08 21.15 12.35
C LEU A 482 -9.53 20.89 11.92
N ALA A 483 -9.95 21.41 10.76
CA ALA A 483 -11.27 21.15 10.21
C ALA A 483 -11.28 19.74 9.65
N ASN A 484 -11.56 18.74 10.49
CA ASN A 484 -11.58 17.34 10.09
C ASN A 484 -12.61 16.54 10.86
N ASN A 485 -12.85 15.31 10.40
CA ASN A 485 -13.86 14.45 11.01
C ASN A 485 -13.49 13.96 12.42
N HIS A 486 -12.23 14.05 12.85
CA HIS A 486 -11.74 13.53 14.12
C HIS A 486 -11.66 14.58 15.24
N ILE A 487 -11.85 15.87 14.96
CA ILE A 487 -11.68 16.94 15.97
C ILE A 487 -12.57 16.78 17.21
N LEU A 488 -13.75 16.17 17.09
CA LEU A 488 -14.68 15.89 18.20
C LEU A 488 -14.59 14.48 18.77
N ASP A 489 -13.56 13.68 18.44
CA ASP A 489 -13.41 12.33 18.99
C ASP A 489 -13.35 12.29 20.52
N LYS A 490 -13.02 13.42 21.16
CA LYS A 490 -13.03 13.64 22.62
C LYS A 490 -13.96 14.78 23.05
N GLY A 491 -14.95 15.09 22.23
CA GLY A 491 -15.95 16.13 22.46
C GLY A 491 -15.38 17.56 22.42
N LEU A 492 -16.25 18.53 22.73
CA LEU A 492 -15.97 19.96 22.58
C LEU A 492 -14.78 20.44 23.43
N GLU A 493 -14.67 19.96 24.67
CA GLU A 493 -13.54 20.27 25.56
C GLU A 493 -12.21 19.75 24.99
N GLY A 494 -12.25 18.58 24.33
CA GLY A 494 -11.09 18.03 23.62
C GLY A 494 -10.67 18.91 22.45
N ALA A 495 -11.63 19.40 21.66
CA ALA A 495 -11.37 20.33 20.56
C ALA A 495 -10.73 21.62 21.06
N TYR A 496 -11.33 22.31 22.04
CA TYR A 496 -10.78 23.56 22.60
C TYR A 496 -9.38 23.38 23.19
N ARG A 497 -9.16 22.28 23.94
CA ARG A 497 -7.83 21.97 24.46
C ARG A 497 -6.81 21.76 23.34
N THR A 498 -7.21 21.16 22.22
CA THR A 498 -6.33 20.94 21.06
C THR A 498 -5.80 22.27 20.54
N VAL A 499 -6.70 23.25 20.35
CA VAL A 499 -6.35 24.62 19.96
C VAL A 499 -5.36 25.23 20.97
N ASP A 500 -5.61 25.08 22.29
CA ASP A 500 -4.71 25.59 23.33
C ASP A 500 -3.33 24.92 23.33
N VAL A 501 -3.23 23.64 22.98
CA VAL A 501 -1.95 22.92 22.90
C VAL A 501 -1.13 23.42 21.72
N LEU A 502 -1.77 23.61 20.56
CA LEU A 502 -1.09 24.10 19.35
C LEU A 502 -0.58 25.53 19.54
N ASP A 503 -1.39 26.41 20.15
CA ASP A 503 -0.96 27.76 20.52
C ASP A 503 0.28 27.74 21.43
N ARG A 504 0.31 26.84 22.43
CA ARG A 504 1.47 26.68 23.32
C ARG A 504 2.69 26.08 22.62
N ALA A 505 2.48 25.24 21.62
CA ALA A 505 3.55 24.63 20.82
C ALA A 505 4.11 25.60 19.76
N GLY A 506 3.48 26.76 19.55
CA GLY A 506 3.86 27.71 18.50
C GLY A 506 3.54 27.21 17.10
N ILE A 507 2.51 26.37 16.96
CA ILE A 507 1.99 25.93 15.66
C ILE A 507 0.77 26.77 15.34
N SER A 508 0.81 27.47 14.21
CA SER A 508 -0.35 28.19 13.70
C SER A 508 -1.41 27.19 13.24
N HIS A 509 -2.68 27.49 13.48
CA HIS A 509 -3.77 26.58 13.12
C HIS A 509 -5.00 27.32 12.60
N ILE A 510 -5.82 26.57 11.86
CA ILE A 510 -7.09 27.01 11.33
C ILE A 510 -8.10 25.84 11.34
N GLY A 511 -9.40 26.11 11.43
CA GLY A 511 -10.45 25.10 11.25
C GLY A 511 -11.07 24.51 12.51
N SER A 512 -10.56 24.89 13.67
CA SER A 512 -11.27 24.72 14.94
C SER A 512 -11.14 25.98 15.78
N TYR A 513 -12.25 26.46 16.33
CA TYR A 513 -12.31 27.76 17.01
C TYR A 513 -13.05 27.68 18.34
N ARG A 514 -12.63 28.54 19.28
CA ARG A 514 -13.26 28.63 20.60
C ARG A 514 -14.53 29.46 20.59
N ASN A 515 -14.68 30.36 19.62
CA ASN A 515 -15.80 31.31 19.54
C ASN A 515 -15.92 31.95 18.14
N ALA A 516 -17.02 32.68 17.93
CA ALA A 516 -17.32 33.37 16.67
C ALA A 516 -16.28 34.41 16.25
N GLU A 517 -15.59 35.08 17.19
CA GLU A 517 -14.56 36.07 16.86
C GLU A 517 -13.34 35.39 16.23
N GLU A 518 -12.87 34.29 16.84
CA GLU A 518 -11.79 33.47 16.28
C GLU A 518 -12.18 32.87 14.92
N LYS A 519 -13.41 32.36 14.77
CA LYS A 519 -13.90 31.81 13.50
C LYS A 519 -13.95 32.85 12.38
N ASN A 520 -14.45 34.06 12.68
CA ASN A 520 -14.67 35.09 11.67
C ASN A 520 -13.43 35.95 11.39
N ALA A 521 -12.35 35.80 12.15
CA ALA A 521 -11.08 36.44 11.86
C ALA A 521 -10.49 35.88 10.54
N VAL A 522 -10.12 36.76 9.61
CA VAL A 522 -9.40 36.35 8.40
C VAL A 522 -7.99 35.94 8.81
N ARG A 523 -7.64 34.68 8.60
CA ARG A 523 -6.27 34.18 8.77
C ARG A 523 -5.49 34.48 7.51
N MET A 524 -4.41 35.24 7.66
CA MET A 524 -3.58 35.68 6.55
C MET A 524 -2.13 35.72 6.99
N ILE A 525 -1.22 35.40 6.07
CA ILE A 525 0.22 35.59 6.23
C ILE A 525 0.74 36.54 5.15
N GLU A 526 1.85 37.20 5.43
CA GLU A 526 2.59 38.00 4.46
C GLU A 526 3.97 37.39 4.26
N LYS A 527 4.31 37.04 3.02
CA LYS A 527 5.60 36.45 2.67
C LYS A 527 6.10 37.05 1.36
N ASP A 528 7.30 37.63 1.39
CA ASP A 528 7.94 38.29 0.25
C ASP A 528 7.04 39.28 -0.52
N GLY A 529 6.16 39.95 0.23
CA GLY A 529 5.20 40.92 -0.30
C GLY A 529 3.84 40.34 -0.69
N LEU A 530 3.69 39.01 -0.76
CA LEU A 530 2.41 38.33 -1.01
C LEU A 530 1.59 38.18 0.26
N ARG A 531 0.32 38.57 0.19
CA ARG A 531 -0.70 38.41 1.22
C ARG A 531 -1.53 37.17 0.93
N ILE A 532 -1.32 36.11 1.70
CA ILE A 532 -1.94 34.81 1.49
C ILE A 532 -3.01 34.59 2.57
N ALA A 533 -4.28 34.50 2.16
CA ALA A 533 -5.40 34.23 3.05
C ALA A 533 -5.82 32.76 3.03
N PHE A 534 -6.39 32.29 4.15
CA PHE A 534 -6.78 30.89 4.32
C PHE A 534 -8.27 30.77 4.66
N LEU A 535 -8.90 29.76 4.06
CA LEU A 535 -10.22 29.25 4.39
C LEU A 535 -10.15 27.73 4.54
N GLU A 536 -11.02 27.17 5.36
CA GLU A 536 -10.99 25.77 5.70
C GLU A 536 -12.39 25.23 5.99
N TYR A 537 -12.61 23.97 5.65
CA TYR A 537 -13.92 23.34 5.74
C TYR A 537 -13.77 21.85 6.06
N THR A 538 -14.73 21.28 6.79
CA THR A 538 -14.86 19.82 6.94
C THR A 538 -16.19 19.36 6.41
N PHE A 539 -16.24 18.15 5.85
CA PHE A 539 -17.50 17.53 5.43
C PHE A 539 -18.36 17.06 6.61
N ALA A 540 -17.75 16.70 7.75
CA ALA A 540 -18.45 16.18 8.93
C ALA A 540 -17.54 16.09 10.17
N SER A 541 -18.10 15.60 11.28
CA SER A 541 -17.33 14.95 12.36
C SER A 541 -17.97 13.63 12.78
N ASN A 542 -17.14 12.64 13.11
CA ASN A 542 -17.55 11.29 13.41
C ASN A 542 -18.56 11.24 14.56
N GLY A 543 -19.78 10.77 14.26
CA GLY A 543 -20.84 10.61 15.26
C GLY A 543 -21.67 11.86 15.53
N TRP A 544 -21.53 12.92 14.73
CA TRP A 544 -22.29 14.17 14.83
C TRP A 544 -23.04 14.45 13.51
N GLU A 545 -24.24 15.03 13.61
CA GLU A 545 -25.09 15.42 12.47
C GLU A 545 -24.79 16.86 12.03
N ASP A 546 -25.12 17.23 10.79
CA ASP A 546 -24.85 18.54 10.21
C ASP A 546 -25.43 19.68 11.07
N GLU A 547 -26.64 19.47 11.61
CA GLU A 547 -27.35 20.41 12.48
C GLU A 547 -26.55 20.81 13.72
N TYR A 548 -25.72 19.90 14.24
CA TYR A 548 -24.84 20.20 15.36
C TYR A 548 -23.85 21.31 14.99
N PHE A 549 -23.30 21.27 13.77
CA PHE A 549 -22.36 22.27 13.26
C PHE A 549 -23.05 23.50 12.68
N LEU A 550 -24.27 23.39 12.18
CA LEU A 550 -24.97 24.53 11.60
C LEU A 550 -25.69 25.38 12.65
N PHE A 551 -26.17 24.76 13.73
CA PHE A 551 -27.06 25.43 14.68
C PHE A 551 -26.55 25.41 16.14
N GLU A 552 -26.07 24.27 16.64
CA GLU A 552 -25.72 24.14 18.06
C GLU A 552 -24.31 24.68 18.39
N ASN A 553 -23.32 24.31 17.58
CA ASN A 553 -21.90 24.62 17.77
C ASN A 553 -21.31 25.25 16.50
N LYS A 554 -22.07 26.18 15.91
CA LYS A 554 -21.73 26.86 14.67
C LYS A 554 -20.43 27.63 14.65
N ASP A 555 -19.87 27.92 15.81
CA ASP A 555 -18.60 28.63 15.91
C ASP A 555 -17.40 27.67 15.92
N LEU A 556 -17.60 26.36 16.12
CA LEU A 556 -16.51 25.39 16.27
C LEU A 556 -15.72 25.20 14.99
N THR A 557 -16.38 25.02 13.85
CA THR A 557 -15.75 24.79 12.54
C THR A 557 -16.67 25.27 11.41
N ARG A 558 -16.20 25.21 10.17
CA ARG A 558 -17.01 25.45 8.96
C ARG A 558 -17.33 24.11 8.29
N LEU A 559 -18.58 23.95 7.90
CA LEU A 559 -19.08 22.71 7.30
C LEU A 559 -19.26 22.89 5.79
N ILE A 560 -18.95 21.85 5.03
CA ILE A 560 -19.44 21.63 3.66
C ILE A 560 -20.31 20.38 3.64
N VAL A 561 -21.33 20.35 2.79
CA VAL A 561 -22.35 19.27 2.79
C VAL A 561 -22.53 18.72 1.38
N SER A 562 -23.14 17.53 1.25
CA SER A 562 -23.32 16.94 -0.07
C SER A 562 -24.26 17.80 -0.93
N PRO A 563 -24.06 17.88 -2.26
CA PRO A 563 -24.98 18.58 -3.16
C PRO A 563 -26.44 18.13 -3.05
N GLU A 564 -26.68 16.92 -2.53
CA GLU A 564 -28.01 16.35 -2.27
C GLU A 564 -28.60 16.72 -0.89
N SER A 565 -27.82 17.37 -0.02
CA SER A 565 -28.26 17.81 1.31
C SER A 565 -29.30 18.93 1.20
N GLU A 566 -30.28 18.94 2.11
CA GLU A 566 -31.27 20.04 2.19
C GLU A 566 -30.63 21.37 2.61
N PHE A 567 -29.45 21.33 3.23
CA PHE A 567 -28.68 22.50 3.65
C PHE A 567 -27.73 23.03 2.58
N PHE A 568 -27.63 22.39 1.41
CA PHE A 568 -26.60 22.69 0.41
C PHE A 568 -26.60 24.16 -0.05
N ASP A 569 -27.76 24.73 -0.40
CA ASP A 569 -27.84 26.13 -0.85
C ASP A 569 -27.46 27.12 0.27
N GLU A 570 -27.83 26.83 1.52
CA GLU A 570 -27.47 27.64 2.68
C GLU A 570 -25.96 27.59 2.94
N VAL A 571 -25.37 26.39 2.92
CA VAL A 571 -23.94 26.18 3.13
C VAL A 571 -23.12 26.77 1.99
N ARG A 572 -23.52 26.59 0.73
CA ARG A 572 -22.87 27.26 -0.42
C ARG A 572 -22.88 28.78 -0.26
N THR A 573 -24.01 29.36 0.12
CA THR A 573 -24.11 30.81 0.37
C THR A 573 -23.20 31.25 1.52
N ALA A 574 -23.07 30.44 2.58
CA ALA A 574 -22.14 30.72 3.67
C ALA A 574 -20.67 30.70 3.22
N VAL A 575 -20.29 29.73 2.39
CA VAL A 575 -18.96 29.66 1.75
C VAL A 575 -18.72 30.93 0.91
N GLU A 576 -19.65 31.30 0.04
CA GLU A 576 -19.54 32.52 -0.80
C GLU A 576 -19.33 33.78 0.06
N ASN A 577 -20.07 33.93 1.17
CA ASN A 577 -19.89 35.04 2.11
C ASN A 577 -18.52 35.03 2.80
N ASP A 578 -17.96 33.84 3.10
CA ASP A 578 -16.62 33.72 3.65
C ASP A 578 -15.56 34.21 2.65
N PHE A 579 -15.72 33.90 1.36
CA PHE A 579 -14.86 34.46 0.30
C PHE A 579 -15.03 35.97 0.12
N GLU A 580 -16.24 36.51 0.23
CA GLU A 580 -16.45 37.97 0.21
C GLU A 580 -15.74 38.66 1.37
N ARG A 581 -15.83 38.09 2.58
CA ARG A 581 -15.14 38.59 3.77
C ARG A 581 -13.62 38.57 3.59
N VAL A 582 -13.08 37.47 3.08
CA VAL A 582 -11.63 37.36 2.81
C VAL A 582 -11.17 38.34 1.74
N ARG A 583 -11.91 38.47 0.63
CA ARG A 583 -11.62 39.46 -0.43
C ARG A 583 -11.66 40.91 0.07
N GLY A 584 -12.51 41.20 1.06
CA GLY A 584 -12.56 42.52 1.70
C GLY A 584 -11.27 42.94 2.40
N GLU A 585 -10.38 41.99 2.70
CA GLU A 585 -9.04 42.26 3.24
C GLU A 585 -7.98 42.43 2.14
N ASP A 586 -8.30 42.31 0.85
CA ASP A 586 -7.39 42.49 -0.28
C ASP A 586 -6.18 41.52 -0.29
N PRO A 587 -6.41 40.18 -0.27
CA PRO A 587 -5.35 39.18 -0.39
C PRO A 587 -4.89 39.02 -1.84
N ASP A 588 -3.62 38.68 -2.03
CA ASP A 588 -3.05 38.32 -3.34
C ASP A 588 -3.37 36.86 -3.70
N ILE A 589 -3.44 35.97 -2.70
CA ILE A 589 -3.70 34.53 -2.86
C ILE A 589 -4.74 34.09 -1.83
N ILE A 590 -5.72 33.30 -2.24
CA ILE A 590 -6.68 32.61 -1.36
C ILE A 590 -6.46 31.10 -1.43
N ILE A 591 -6.09 30.50 -0.30
CA ILE A 591 -5.92 29.05 -0.12
C ILE A 591 -7.13 28.47 0.61
N VAL A 592 -7.68 27.38 0.09
CA VAL A 592 -8.78 26.63 0.72
C VAL A 592 -8.31 25.25 1.13
N LEU A 593 -8.62 24.83 2.35
CA LEU A 593 -8.27 23.54 2.93
C LEU A 593 -9.55 22.72 3.25
N PRO A 594 -10.15 22.02 2.27
CA PRO A 594 -11.33 21.21 2.52
C PRO A 594 -10.99 19.76 2.88
N HIS A 595 -11.53 19.30 4.02
CA HIS A 595 -11.49 17.90 4.45
C HIS A 595 -12.70 17.16 3.88
N MET A 596 -12.49 16.44 2.77
CA MET A 596 -13.56 15.82 1.98
C MET A 596 -13.11 14.68 1.07
N GLY A 597 -14.07 13.87 0.61
CA GLY A 597 -13.86 12.82 -0.39
C GLY A 597 -13.93 11.41 0.16
N THR A 598 -13.88 10.44 -0.73
CA THR A 598 -13.96 9.03 -0.38
C THR A 598 -12.60 8.54 0.14
N GLN A 599 -12.60 7.86 1.29
CA GLN A 599 -11.38 7.32 1.87
C GLN A 599 -10.80 6.16 1.05
N PHE A 600 -9.47 6.12 0.96
CA PHE A 600 -8.64 5.07 0.36
C PHE A 600 -8.87 4.85 -1.15
N THR A 601 -9.14 5.92 -1.90
CA THR A 601 -9.18 5.93 -3.36
C THR A 601 -8.16 6.91 -3.94
N HIS A 602 -7.55 6.52 -5.06
CA HIS A 602 -6.63 7.38 -5.82
C HIS A 602 -7.33 8.25 -6.87
N GLU A 603 -8.65 8.14 -6.97
CA GLU A 603 -9.50 8.95 -7.85
C GLU A 603 -10.35 9.90 -6.98
N THR A 604 -10.64 11.10 -7.49
CA THR A 604 -11.60 12.02 -6.87
C THR A 604 -13.03 11.49 -7.03
N ASP A 605 -13.92 11.91 -6.14
CA ASP A 605 -15.35 11.66 -6.27
C ASP A 605 -16.15 12.91 -6.66
N ALA A 606 -17.42 12.70 -7.03
CA ALA A 606 -18.30 13.79 -7.46
C ALA A 606 -18.55 14.85 -6.38
N TYR A 607 -18.37 14.52 -5.09
CA TYR A 607 -18.49 15.49 -4.01
C TYR A 607 -17.29 16.44 -4.02
N GLN A 608 -16.08 15.89 -4.15
CA GLN A 608 -14.84 16.67 -4.28
C GLN A 608 -14.90 17.58 -5.50
N ASP A 609 -15.27 17.02 -6.66
CA ASP A 609 -15.34 17.77 -7.92
C ASP A 609 -16.31 18.97 -7.81
N ALA A 610 -17.49 18.76 -7.20
CA ALA A 610 -18.50 19.81 -7.03
C ALA A 610 -18.02 20.95 -6.11
N TRP A 611 -17.42 20.62 -4.97
CA TRP A 611 -16.92 21.64 -4.04
C TRP A 611 -15.68 22.35 -4.57
N ASN A 612 -14.76 21.64 -5.24
CA ASN A 612 -13.64 22.24 -5.94
C ASN A 612 -14.11 23.29 -6.96
N GLU A 613 -15.10 22.96 -7.80
CA GLU A 613 -15.68 23.92 -8.77
C GLU A 613 -16.26 25.16 -8.07
N ILE A 614 -16.94 24.99 -6.94
CA ILE A 614 -17.50 26.10 -6.15
C ILE A 614 -16.39 26.98 -5.57
N PHE A 615 -15.34 26.40 -4.98
CA PHE A 615 -14.23 27.16 -4.41
C PHE A 615 -13.47 27.96 -5.46
N ILE A 616 -13.17 27.36 -6.61
CA ILE A 616 -12.49 28.05 -7.71
C ILE A 616 -13.33 29.24 -8.19
N ARG A 617 -14.64 29.05 -8.41
CA ARG A 617 -15.56 30.13 -8.81
C ARG A 617 -15.74 31.22 -7.75
N ALA A 618 -15.62 30.87 -6.47
CA ALA A 618 -15.70 31.83 -5.37
C ALA A 618 -14.44 32.68 -5.23
N GLY A 619 -13.33 32.26 -5.86
CA GLY A 619 -12.08 33.02 -5.93
C GLY A 619 -10.87 32.28 -5.33
N ALA A 620 -10.91 30.98 -5.08
CA ALA A 620 -9.74 30.23 -4.58
C ALA A 620 -8.64 30.11 -5.66
N ASP A 621 -7.41 30.43 -5.31
CA ASP A 621 -6.23 30.25 -6.18
C ASP A 621 -5.63 28.85 -5.99
N ILE A 622 -5.67 28.35 -4.74
CA ILE A 622 -5.12 27.05 -4.36
C ILE A 622 -6.16 26.31 -3.53
N VAL A 623 -6.46 25.07 -3.91
CA VAL A 623 -7.22 24.12 -3.08
C VAL A 623 -6.30 23.01 -2.62
N PHE A 624 -6.15 22.86 -1.31
CA PHE A 624 -5.39 21.83 -0.64
C PHE A 624 -6.35 20.87 0.07
N GLY A 625 -6.85 19.89 -0.66
CA GLY A 625 -7.76 18.87 -0.15
C GLY A 625 -7.04 17.76 0.62
N ASP A 626 -7.75 17.12 1.54
CA ASP A 626 -7.23 16.01 2.35
C ASP A 626 -8.32 14.93 2.60
N HIS A 627 -8.28 14.18 3.70
CA HIS A 627 -9.23 13.10 4.09
C HIS A 627 -9.20 11.80 3.29
N ALA A 628 -8.88 11.83 1.99
CA ALA A 628 -8.92 10.63 1.14
C ALA A 628 -7.93 9.55 1.59
N HIS A 629 -6.96 9.85 2.47
CA HIS A 629 -5.97 8.89 3.01
C HIS A 629 -5.14 8.16 1.93
N ALA A 630 -5.15 8.68 0.71
CA ALA A 630 -4.50 8.14 -0.47
C ALA A 630 -4.11 9.32 -1.37
N VAL A 631 -2.98 9.20 -2.07
CA VAL A 631 -2.61 10.23 -3.06
C VAL A 631 -3.69 10.35 -4.13
N GLN A 632 -4.09 11.58 -4.46
CA GLN A 632 -5.05 11.92 -5.51
C GLN A 632 -4.44 12.95 -6.48
N PRO A 633 -5.04 13.13 -7.68
CA PRO A 633 -4.47 13.96 -8.74
C PRO A 633 -4.24 15.42 -8.35
N ILE A 634 -3.23 16.04 -8.97
CA ILE A 634 -3.04 17.49 -8.98
C ILE A 634 -3.60 18.03 -10.29
N GLU A 635 -4.42 19.07 -10.22
CA GLU A 635 -5.13 19.63 -11.37
C GLU A 635 -4.90 21.14 -11.48
N TYR A 636 -4.63 21.60 -12.70
CA TYR A 636 -4.61 23.02 -13.03
C TYR A 636 -5.92 23.40 -13.72
N VAL A 637 -6.64 24.36 -13.15
CA VAL A 637 -7.92 24.84 -13.68
C VAL A 637 -7.76 26.29 -14.11
N THR A 638 -8.05 26.58 -15.36
CA THR A 638 -8.12 27.97 -15.84
C THR A 638 -9.56 28.45 -15.71
N ASP A 639 -9.81 29.36 -14.77
CA ASP A 639 -11.09 30.04 -14.66
C ASP A 639 -11.07 31.29 -15.54
N THR A 640 -12.03 31.39 -16.45
CA THR A 640 -12.21 32.55 -17.34
C THR A 640 -13.37 33.40 -16.83
N GLY A 641 -13.36 33.75 -15.54
CA GLY A 641 -14.44 34.48 -14.87
C GLY A 641 -14.91 35.76 -15.61
N ALA A 642 -15.95 36.41 -15.09
CA ALA A 642 -16.63 37.53 -15.75
C ALA A 642 -15.76 38.76 -16.09
N ASP A 643 -14.55 38.85 -15.55
CA ASP A 643 -13.60 39.96 -15.71
C ASP A 643 -12.49 39.68 -16.74
N ASP A 644 -12.79 39.06 -17.90
CA ASP A 644 -11.96 38.97 -19.14
C ASP A 644 -10.45 38.57 -19.03
N ALA A 645 -9.92 38.29 -17.85
CA ALA A 645 -8.54 37.89 -17.58
C ALA A 645 -8.54 36.45 -17.04
N PRO A 646 -7.99 35.48 -17.80
CA PRO A 646 -7.92 34.09 -17.34
C PRO A 646 -7.02 33.97 -16.11
N ARG A 647 -7.50 33.30 -15.06
CA ARG A 647 -6.72 32.98 -13.85
C ARG A 647 -6.49 31.48 -13.77
N THR A 648 -5.26 31.06 -13.58
CA THR A 648 -4.93 29.65 -13.34
C THR A 648 -4.93 29.37 -11.84
N ALA A 649 -5.79 28.46 -11.41
CA ALA A 649 -5.80 27.91 -10.07
C ALA A 649 -5.24 26.48 -10.06
N ILE A 650 -4.80 26.03 -8.89
CA ILE A 650 -4.31 24.65 -8.66
C ILE A 650 -5.15 23.95 -7.59
N ILE A 651 -5.47 22.69 -7.84
CA ILE A 651 -6.13 21.79 -6.91
C ILE A 651 -5.18 20.64 -6.61
N VAL A 652 -4.79 20.49 -5.35
CA VAL A 652 -4.08 19.32 -4.83
C VAL A 652 -5.11 18.54 -4.02
N ASN A 653 -5.68 17.48 -4.60
CA ASN A 653 -6.85 16.82 -4.02
C ASN A 653 -6.55 16.05 -2.73
N CYS A 654 -5.42 15.35 -2.65
CA CYS A 654 -4.94 14.71 -1.42
C CYS A 654 -3.48 14.24 -1.57
N PRO A 655 -2.54 14.63 -0.68
CA PRO A 655 -1.19 14.07 -0.64
C PRO A 655 -1.09 12.69 0.05
N GLY A 656 -2.20 12.17 0.60
CA GLY A 656 -2.27 10.91 1.33
C GLY A 656 -1.79 10.98 2.79
N ASN A 657 -1.61 9.84 3.44
CA ASN A 657 -1.31 9.79 4.87
C ASN A 657 0.17 9.98 5.20
N PHE A 658 0.55 11.16 5.71
CA PHE A 658 1.95 11.48 5.98
C PHE A 658 2.50 10.81 7.26
N ALA A 659 1.81 10.97 8.39
CA ALA A 659 2.13 10.28 9.63
C ALA A 659 1.04 9.25 9.92
N ASN A 660 1.28 7.97 9.61
CA ASN A 660 0.29 6.90 9.82
C ASN A 660 0.93 5.51 10.03
N SER A 661 0.11 4.51 10.36
CA SER A 661 0.54 3.10 10.42
C SER A 661 -0.29 2.14 9.55
N PHE A 662 -1.19 2.66 8.73
CA PHE A 662 -2.09 1.93 7.86
C PHE A 662 -1.47 1.67 6.48
N VAL A 663 -1.41 0.41 6.08
CA VAL A 663 -0.70 -0.01 4.85
C VAL A 663 -1.61 -0.65 3.80
N ARG A 664 -2.86 -0.97 4.16
CA ARG A 664 -3.80 -1.58 3.21
C ARG A 664 -4.32 -0.52 2.25
N MET A 665 -4.84 -0.96 1.11
CA MET A 665 -5.42 -0.05 0.09
C MET A 665 -4.46 1.08 -0.31
N ASN A 666 -3.15 0.81 -0.25
CA ASN A 666 -2.09 1.78 -0.51
C ASN A 666 -2.07 3.02 0.39
N GLY A 667 -2.64 2.96 1.60
CA GLY A 667 -2.61 4.08 2.55
C GLY A 667 -1.22 4.45 3.08
N ASP A 668 -0.18 3.68 2.75
CA ASP A 668 1.23 3.96 3.01
C ASP A 668 1.94 4.72 1.86
N ALA A 669 1.27 4.91 0.72
CA ALA A 669 1.73 5.80 -0.34
C ALA A 669 1.29 7.24 -0.05
N THR A 670 2.25 8.15 0.07
CA THR A 670 2.01 9.56 0.35
C THR A 670 3.00 10.44 -0.40
N ALA A 671 2.85 11.75 -0.33
CA ALA A 671 3.75 12.70 -0.93
C ALA A 671 3.84 13.99 -0.10
N ILE A 672 4.91 14.74 -0.32
CA ILE A 672 4.97 16.17 -0.04
C ILE A 672 4.67 16.87 -1.36
N VAL A 673 3.73 17.81 -1.38
CA VAL A 673 3.45 18.63 -2.55
C VAL A 673 3.88 20.06 -2.26
N LYS A 674 4.66 20.69 -3.13
CA LYS A 674 4.97 22.12 -3.02
C LYS A 674 4.29 22.88 -4.14
N VAL A 675 3.79 24.08 -3.85
CA VAL A 675 3.29 25.03 -4.86
C VAL A 675 4.21 26.24 -4.87
N TYR A 676 4.65 26.63 -6.06
CA TYR A 676 5.57 27.75 -6.29
C TYR A 676 4.82 28.92 -6.91
N ILE A 677 4.88 30.07 -6.24
CA ILE A 677 4.13 31.29 -6.59
C ILE A 677 5.13 32.40 -6.89
N ASP A 678 4.97 33.11 -8.00
CA ASP A 678 5.79 34.28 -8.30
C ASP A 678 5.44 35.44 -7.34
N PRO A 679 6.38 35.92 -6.50
CA PRO A 679 6.11 37.01 -5.55
C PRO A 679 5.76 38.34 -6.22
N ALA A 680 6.15 38.55 -7.50
CA ALA A 680 5.90 39.82 -8.18
C ALA A 680 4.48 39.91 -8.76
N SER A 681 3.95 38.81 -9.28
CA SER A 681 2.66 38.76 -9.97
C SER A 681 1.55 38.07 -9.18
N GLY A 682 1.89 37.22 -8.23
CA GLY A 682 0.93 36.30 -7.59
C GLY A 682 0.54 35.12 -8.47
N GLU A 683 1.18 34.91 -9.63
CA GLU A 683 0.87 33.78 -10.50
C GLU A 683 1.45 32.47 -9.97
N ILE A 684 0.68 31.38 -10.09
CA ILE A 684 1.14 30.02 -9.78
C ILE A 684 2.03 29.54 -10.93
N LEU A 685 3.32 29.37 -10.67
CA LEU A 685 4.32 28.95 -11.66
C LEU A 685 4.20 27.46 -11.96
N CYS A 686 4.27 26.65 -10.91
CA CYS A 686 4.19 25.20 -10.97
C CYS A 686 3.96 24.61 -9.57
N SER A 687 3.86 23.29 -9.52
CA SER A 687 3.89 22.51 -8.31
C SER A 687 4.96 21.44 -8.41
N SER A 688 5.35 20.88 -7.28
CA SER A 688 6.21 19.72 -7.25
C SER A 688 5.68 18.64 -6.34
N VAL A 689 6.12 17.41 -6.59
CA VAL A 689 5.76 16.22 -5.84
C VAL A 689 7.04 15.53 -5.39
N ILE A 690 7.12 15.19 -4.11
CA ILE A 690 8.16 14.34 -3.54
C ILE A 690 7.48 13.05 -3.07
N PRO A 691 7.64 11.92 -3.78
CA PRO A 691 7.06 10.65 -3.37
C PRO A 691 7.63 10.14 -2.05
N MET A 692 6.72 9.74 -1.15
CA MET A 692 7.04 9.27 0.19
C MET A 692 6.37 7.91 0.45
N TRP A 693 7.06 7.06 1.22
CA TRP A 693 6.53 5.79 1.69
C TRP A 693 6.52 5.73 3.21
N THR A 694 5.35 5.52 3.80
CA THR A 694 5.20 5.37 5.24
C THR A 694 5.51 3.94 5.67
N HIS A 695 6.62 3.77 6.39
CA HIS A 695 7.17 2.45 6.73
C HIS A 695 7.39 2.27 8.24
N GLY A 696 6.82 1.20 8.79
CA GLY A 696 7.07 0.72 10.15
C GLY A 696 8.32 -0.16 10.22
N ASN A 697 9.33 0.27 10.98
CA ASN A 697 10.55 -0.53 11.16
C ASN A 697 10.36 -1.72 12.14
N SER A 698 11.39 -2.55 12.28
CA SER A 698 11.39 -3.72 13.18
C SER A 698 11.22 -3.41 14.67
N LYS A 699 11.36 -2.14 15.07
CA LYS A 699 11.10 -1.65 16.43
C LYS A 699 9.68 -1.08 16.60
N GLY A 700 8.90 -1.02 15.52
CA GLY A 700 7.54 -0.48 15.51
C GLY A 700 7.45 1.03 15.28
N PHE A 701 8.55 1.71 14.97
CA PHE A 701 8.51 3.14 14.62
C PHE A 701 8.11 3.31 13.16
N PHE A 702 7.03 4.04 12.94
CA PHE A 702 6.52 4.42 11.61
C PHE A 702 7.13 5.74 11.18
N ARG A 703 7.56 5.81 9.91
CA ARG A 703 8.34 6.92 9.38
C ARG A 703 7.94 7.17 7.94
N ALA A 704 7.75 8.43 7.55
CA ALA A 704 7.64 8.83 6.16
C ALA A 704 9.05 8.85 5.55
N LEU A 705 9.29 8.01 4.54
CA LEU A 705 10.60 7.87 3.90
C LEU A 705 10.54 8.37 2.44
N PRO A 706 11.41 9.32 2.04
CA PRO A 706 11.52 9.75 0.65
C PRO A 706 11.99 8.60 -0.24
N ILE A 707 11.28 8.36 -1.35
CA ILE A 707 11.63 7.29 -2.28
C ILE A 707 13.03 7.49 -2.87
N PHE A 708 13.37 8.73 -3.23
CA PHE A 708 14.68 9.05 -3.77
C PHE A 708 15.81 8.75 -2.79
N GLU A 709 15.63 9.11 -1.51
CA GLU A 709 16.64 8.83 -0.47
C GLU A 709 16.81 7.33 -0.26
N ILE A 710 15.72 6.54 -0.26
CA ILE A 710 15.80 5.07 -0.18
C ILE A 710 16.69 4.50 -1.30
N LEU A 711 16.55 5.03 -2.51
CA LEU A 711 17.24 4.50 -3.69
C LEU A 711 18.70 4.96 -3.79
N THR A 712 19.02 6.13 -3.26
CA THR A 712 20.35 6.74 -3.38
C THR A 712 21.22 6.60 -2.13
N ASN A 713 20.62 6.47 -0.94
CA ASN A 713 21.35 6.29 0.32
C ASN A 713 21.62 4.80 0.58
N ALA A 714 22.88 4.39 0.37
CA ALA A 714 23.31 3.00 0.54
C ALA A 714 23.05 2.43 1.95
N GLU A 715 23.12 3.25 3.00
CA GLU A 715 22.86 2.79 4.37
C GLU A 715 21.36 2.54 4.60
N LEU A 716 20.50 3.44 4.12
CA LEU A 716 19.05 3.29 4.21
C LEU A 716 18.59 2.09 3.37
N HIS A 717 19.07 1.99 2.13
CA HIS A 717 18.79 0.87 1.22
C HIS A 717 19.15 -0.48 1.86
N ALA A 718 20.35 -0.59 2.45
CA ALA A 718 20.82 -1.85 3.04
C ALA A 718 19.99 -2.32 4.26
N ARG A 719 19.17 -1.44 4.85
CA ARG A 719 18.28 -1.77 5.97
C ARG A 719 16.91 -2.28 5.53
N LEU A 720 16.60 -2.21 4.23
CA LEU A 720 15.33 -2.63 3.65
C LEU A 720 15.44 -4.04 3.06
N SER A 721 14.34 -4.79 3.13
CA SER A 721 14.24 -6.12 2.53
C SER A 721 13.93 -6.03 1.03
N ALA A 722 14.07 -7.14 0.31
CA ALA A 722 13.66 -7.22 -1.10
C ALA A 722 12.17 -6.92 -1.31
N ASN A 723 11.31 -7.27 -0.33
CA ASN A 723 9.89 -6.95 -0.36
C ASN A 723 9.66 -5.45 -0.18
N ASP A 724 10.37 -4.82 0.75
CA ASP A 724 10.31 -3.37 0.95
C ASP A 724 10.73 -2.64 -0.32
N MET A 725 11.82 -3.07 -0.96
CA MET A 725 12.24 -2.50 -2.25
C MET A 725 11.22 -2.74 -3.38
N SER A 726 10.44 -3.81 -3.31
CA SER A 726 9.31 -3.99 -4.23
C SER A 726 8.21 -2.98 -3.97
N ARG A 727 7.87 -2.74 -2.70
CA ARG A 727 6.88 -1.74 -2.31
C ARG A 727 7.33 -0.32 -2.67
N VAL A 728 8.61 0.00 -2.49
CA VAL A 728 9.20 1.29 -2.90
C VAL A 728 9.00 1.56 -4.39
N ARG A 729 9.20 0.55 -5.25
CA ARG A 729 8.94 0.67 -6.69
C ARG A 729 7.46 0.87 -7.00
N GLU A 730 6.58 0.21 -6.25
CA GLU A 730 5.14 0.33 -6.40
C GLU A 730 4.63 1.71 -5.95
N VAL A 731 5.08 2.20 -4.79
CA VAL A 731 4.74 3.53 -4.27
C VAL A 731 5.22 4.62 -5.23
N GLN A 732 6.46 4.51 -5.74
CA GLN A 732 6.95 5.40 -6.80
C GLN A 732 6.00 5.46 -7.99
N HIS A 733 5.55 4.28 -8.47
CA HIS A 733 4.64 4.18 -9.59
C HIS A 733 3.29 4.83 -9.28
N ILE A 734 2.66 4.47 -8.15
CA ILE A 734 1.36 4.99 -7.70
C ILE A 734 1.40 6.52 -7.59
N VAL A 735 2.35 7.07 -6.84
CA VAL A 735 2.41 8.52 -6.57
C VAL A 735 2.60 9.29 -7.87
N THR A 736 3.56 8.89 -8.71
CA THR A 736 3.82 9.59 -9.98
C THR A 736 2.67 9.43 -10.97
N SER A 737 2.10 8.23 -11.11
CA SER A 737 0.97 8.02 -12.04
C SER A 737 -0.26 8.82 -11.65
N VAL A 738 -0.55 8.93 -10.34
CA VAL A 738 -1.75 9.60 -9.85
C VAL A 738 -1.56 11.11 -9.83
N MET A 739 -0.47 11.60 -9.22
CA MET A 739 -0.30 13.04 -8.97
C MET A 739 0.25 13.80 -10.17
N LEU A 740 1.11 13.17 -10.99
CA LEU A 740 1.71 13.80 -12.18
C LEU A 740 1.00 13.42 -13.48
N GLY A 741 0.07 12.46 -13.43
CA GLY A 741 -0.54 11.86 -14.62
C GLY A 741 0.44 11.04 -15.48
N THR A 742 1.65 10.74 -14.97
CA THR A 742 2.69 10.03 -15.72
C THR A 742 3.42 9.00 -14.86
N SER A 743 3.56 7.78 -15.38
CA SER A 743 4.24 6.68 -14.69
C SER A 743 5.76 6.81 -14.79
N ILE A 744 6.41 7.05 -13.66
CA ILE A 744 7.86 7.12 -13.57
C ILE A 744 8.38 5.92 -12.78
N SER A 745 9.35 5.22 -13.34
CA SER A 745 9.96 4.04 -12.73
C SER A 745 11.04 4.45 -11.73
N ALA A 746 11.29 3.60 -10.72
CA ALA A 746 12.25 3.91 -9.65
C ALA A 746 13.70 4.11 -10.12
N ASP A 747 14.11 3.52 -11.24
CA ASP A 747 15.41 3.77 -11.87
C ASP A 747 15.54 5.19 -12.46
N ARG A 748 14.44 5.94 -12.52
CA ARG A 748 14.35 7.35 -12.91
C ARG A 748 13.88 8.22 -11.74
N ALA A 749 14.11 7.74 -10.51
CA ALA A 749 13.79 8.48 -9.30
C ALA A 749 14.54 9.82 -9.28
N GLN A 750 13.82 10.90 -9.00
CA GLN A 750 14.35 12.23 -8.72
C GLN A 750 14.00 12.59 -7.29
N ASP A 751 14.77 13.49 -6.70
CA ASP A 751 14.47 14.06 -5.38
C ASP A 751 13.12 14.78 -5.37
N GLU A 752 12.80 15.47 -6.47
CA GLU A 752 11.59 16.28 -6.62
C GLU A 752 11.11 16.30 -8.08
N TYR A 753 9.79 16.25 -8.29
CA TYR A 753 9.17 16.19 -9.62
C TYR A 753 8.31 17.42 -9.87
N TYR A 754 8.56 18.17 -10.95
CA TYR A 754 7.86 19.43 -11.23
C TYR A 754 6.72 19.25 -12.23
N LEU A 755 5.53 19.71 -11.87
CA LEU A 755 4.32 19.70 -12.67
C LEU A 755 3.90 21.13 -12.98
N PHE A 756 3.98 21.52 -14.25
CA PHE A 756 3.54 22.82 -14.75
C PHE A 756 2.10 22.73 -15.29
N PRO A 757 1.42 23.86 -15.53
CA PRO A 757 0.09 23.86 -16.16
C PRO A 757 0.02 23.11 -17.50
N ASP A 758 1.13 23.04 -18.24
CA ASP A 758 1.25 22.32 -19.52
C ASP A 758 1.74 20.87 -19.37
N GLY A 759 2.03 20.42 -18.13
CA GLY A 759 2.36 19.04 -17.80
C GLY A 759 3.69 18.87 -17.06
N TYR A 760 4.05 17.61 -16.83
CA TYR A 760 5.24 17.24 -16.08
C TYR A 760 6.53 17.60 -16.83
N ARG A 761 7.47 18.25 -16.15
CA ARG A 761 8.81 18.55 -16.64
C ARG A 761 9.87 17.83 -15.79
N ARG A 762 10.70 17.02 -16.45
CA ARG A 762 11.79 16.29 -15.79
C ARG A 762 12.99 17.19 -15.54
N GLN A 763 13.76 16.88 -14.50
CA GLN A 763 15.05 17.52 -14.29
C GLN A 763 16.10 17.01 -15.28
N LYS A 764 17.13 17.83 -15.52
CA LYS A 764 18.32 17.44 -16.27
C LYS A 764 19.20 16.53 -15.40
N SER A 765 19.89 15.61 -16.06
CA SER A 765 20.92 14.80 -15.41
C SER A 765 22.05 15.68 -14.88
N PRO A 766 22.59 15.40 -13.68
CA PRO A 766 23.74 16.14 -13.20
C PRO A 766 24.96 15.92 -14.12
N PRO A 767 25.91 16.87 -14.20
CA PRO A 767 27.10 16.76 -15.02
C PRO A 767 27.87 15.45 -14.82
N LEU A 768 28.45 14.95 -15.91
CA LEU A 768 29.38 13.82 -15.87
C LEU A 768 30.65 14.24 -15.13
N GLU A 769 30.98 13.53 -14.05
CA GLU A 769 32.28 13.67 -13.40
C GLU A 769 33.33 13.00 -14.28
N MET A 770 34.28 13.79 -14.78
CA MET A 770 35.32 13.33 -15.70
C MET A 770 36.70 13.33 -15.05
N GLU A 771 37.47 12.27 -15.32
CA GLU A 771 38.86 12.15 -14.87
C GLU A 771 39.81 13.03 -15.70
N ALA A 772 40.96 13.42 -15.12
CA ALA A 772 41.89 14.36 -15.74
C ALA A 772 42.44 13.93 -17.11
N ASP A 773 42.52 12.63 -17.35
CA ASP A 773 42.92 12.02 -18.61
C ASP A 773 41.76 11.90 -19.61
N GLU A 774 40.48 12.06 -19.22
CA GLU A 774 39.33 12.05 -20.16
C GLU A 774 39.34 13.35 -20.95
N TYR A 775 39.73 14.45 -20.30
CA TYR A 775 39.96 15.74 -20.94
C TYR A 775 41.07 15.74 -22.00
N ARG A 776 41.84 14.64 -22.11
CA ARG A 776 42.92 14.47 -23.10
C ARG A 776 42.52 13.61 -24.29
N THR A 777 41.34 12.98 -24.30
CA THR A 777 40.89 12.21 -25.46
C THR A 777 40.50 13.14 -26.60
N GLU A 778 40.73 12.71 -27.84
CA GLU A 778 40.50 13.55 -29.02
C GLU A 778 39.04 13.97 -29.15
N GLN A 779 38.10 13.08 -28.85
CA GLN A 779 36.66 13.37 -28.89
C GLN A 779 36.27 14.49 -27.91
N ILE A 780 36.86 14.51 -26.71
CA ILE A 780 36.62 15.57 -25.72
C ILE A 780 37.31 16.86 -26.12
N ARG A 781 38.53 16.78 -26.70
CA ARG A 781 39.23 17.95 -27.24
C ARG A 781 38.39 18.64 -28.32
N MET A 782 37.83 17.89 -29.26
CA MET A 782 36.98 18.41 -30.33
C MET A 782 35.71 19.09 -29.77
N ILE A 783 35.03 18.47 -28.80
CA ILE A 783 33.85 19.07 -28.13
C ILE A 783 34.20 20.40 -27.45
N ARG A 784 35.37 20.47 -26.80
CA ARG A 784 35.83 21.70 -26.12
C ARG A 784 36.21 22.82 -27.08
N GLU A 785 36.70 22.48 -28.27
CA GLU A 785 37.10 23.45 -29.30
C GLU A 785 35.92 23.96 -30.11
N ALA A 786 34.91 23.12 -30.37
CA ALA A 786 33.69 23.50 -31.06
C ALA A 786 32.83 24.47 -30.23
N ALA A 787 32.20 25.46 -30.87
CA ALA A 787 31.23 26.36 -30.24
C ALA A 787 29.81 25.77 -30.23
N SER A 788 29.47 25.01 -31.28
CA SER A 788 28.18 24.32 -31.43
C SER A 788 28.39 22.86 -31.83
N VAL A 789 27.68 21.98 -31.14
CA VAL A 789 27.73 20.53 -31.34
C VAL A 789 26.33 20.01 -31.64
N CYS A 790 26.16 19.23 -32.70
CA CYS A 790 24.91 18.55 -33.02
C CYS A 790 25.08 17.03 -32.92
N LEU A 791 24.20 16.37 -32.16
CA LEU A 791 24.16 14.92 -32.05
C LEU A 791 23.12 14.34 -33.01
N VAL A 792 23.57 13.49 -33.92
CA VAL A 792 22.73 12.82 -34.90
C VAL A 792 22.64 11.34 -34.53
N GLY A 793 21.45 10.82 -34.26
CA GLY A 793 21.34 9.44 -33.80
C GLY A 793 19.94 8.86 -33.69
N ASP A 794 19.86 7.70 -33.07
CA ASP A 794 18.62 6.92 -32.97
C ASP A 794 17.89 7.10 -31.62
N SER A 795 17.12 6.10 -31.21
CA SER A 795 16.35 6.10 -29.96
C SER A 795 17.22 6.29 -28.70
N LEU A 796 18.50 5.92 -28.74
CA LEU A 796 19.42 6.14 -27.61
C LEU A 796 19.82 7.62 -27.51
N SER A 797 19.95 8.30 -28.65
CA SER A 797 20.24 9.74 -28.70
C SER A 797 19.00 10.59 -28.46
N ASN A 798 17.80 10.07 -28.76
CA ASN A 798 16.55 10.75 -28.45
C ASN A 798 16.04 10.48 -27.01
N GLY A 799 16.45 9.38 -26.39
CA GLY A 799 15.93 8.96 -25.08
C GLY A 799 14.48 8.43 -25.12
N SER A 800 14.01 7.93 -26.26
CA SER A 800 12.58 7.57 -26.45
C SER A 800 12.07 6.50 -25.48
N ASN A 801 12.96 5.63 -24.96
CA ASN A 801 12.60 4.48 -24.14
C ASN A 801 13.02 4.62 -22.66
N ASN A 802 13.53 5.78 -22.26
CA ASN A 802 13.93 6.03 -20.87
C ASN A 802 13.37 7.35 -20.31
N GLY A 803 12.30 7.88 -20.93
CA GLY A 803 11.64 9.12 -20.48
C GLY A 803 12.29 10.39 -21.01
N GLY A 804 12.96 10.31 -22.16
CA GLY A 804 13.58 11.44 -22.83
C GLY A 804 14.96 11.78 -22.31
N TYR A 805 15.73 10.82 -21.79
CA TYR A 805 17.10 11.01 -21.32
C TYR A 805 18.11 10.53 -22.39
N PRO A 806 18.69 11.42 -23.21
CA PRO A 806 19.72 11.04 -24.15
C PRO A 806 20.94 10.42 -23.47
N TRP A 807 21.60 9.46 -24.12
CA TRP A 807 22.83 8.84 -23.60
C TRP A 807 23.94 9.84 -23.29
N PHE A 808 23.93 11.01 -23.95
CA PHE A 808 24.94 12.05 -23.88
C PHE A 808 24.59 13.19 -22.91
N GLU A 809 23.41 13.18 -22.28
CA GLU A 809 22.94 14.32 -21.48
C GLU A 809 23.89 14.66 -20.32
N ALA A 810 24.40 13.64 -19.62
CA ALA A 810 25.36 13.86 -18.53
C ALA A 810 26.66 14.50 -19.06
N LEU A 811 27.11 14.11 -20.26
CA LEU A 811 28.30 14.67 -20.90
C LEU A 811 28.09 16.14 -21.29
N THR A 812 26.96 16.49 -21.89
CA THR A 812 26.71 17.88 -22.30
C THR A 812 26.54 18.81 -21.12
N ALA A 813 25.96 18.32 -20.02
CA ALA A 813 25.92 19.05 -18.76
C ALA A 813 27.32 19.38 -18.17
N ALA A 814 28.38 18.68 -18.59
CA ALA A 814 29.76 19.01 -18.22
C ALA A 814 30.37 20.18 -19.02
N PHE A 815 29.68 20.67 -20.06
CA PHE A 815 30.10 21.79 -20.92
C PHE A 815 28.97 22.83 -21.09
N PRO A 816 28.51 23.46 -20.00
CA PRO A 816 27.35 24.36 -20.02
C PRO A 816 27.54 25.60 -20.91
N GLU A 817 28.78 25.95 -21.26
CA GLU A 817 29.12 27.09 -22.13
C GLU A 817 28.91 26.81 -23.63
N LYS A 818 28.59 25.58 -24.01
CA LYS A 818 28.47 25.12 -25.41
C LYS A 818 27.01 25.00 -25.83
N SER A 819 26.74 25.27 -27.10
CA SER A 819 25.43 24.96 -27.69
C SER A 819 25.38 23.49 -28.11
N PHE A 820 24.39 22.76 -27.61
CA PHE A 820 24.11 21.38 -28.00
C PHE A 820 22.74 21.27 -28.62
N GLU A 821 22.69 20.72 -29.83
CA GLU A 821 21.46 20.37 -30.54
C GLU A 821 21.43 18.87 -30.86
N SER A 822 20.27 18.33 -31.22
CA SER A 822 20.17 16.94 -31.65
C SER A 822 19.17 16.75 -32.77
N ILE A 823 19.56 15.92 -33.74
CA ILE A 823 18.69 15.35 -34.77
C ILE A 823 18.59 13.85 -34.47
N ALA A 824 17.61 13.48 -33.65
CA ALA A 824 17.41 12.09 -33.25
C ALA A 824 15.94 11.70 -33.26
N ALA A 825 15.65 10.45 -33.59
CA ALA A 825 14.29 9.93 -33.61
C ALA A 825 14.24 8.49 -33.11
N GLY A 826 13.13 8.17 -32.42
CA GLY A 826 12.85 6.80 -31.99
C GLY A 826 12.78 5.83 -33.17
N GLY A 827 13.54 4.74 -33.12
CA GLY A 827 13.56 3.72 -34.16
C GLY A 827 14.27 4.13 -35.46
N ALA A 828 14.99 5.26 -35.46
CA ALA A 828 15.75 5.68 -36.62
C ALA A 828 16.85 4.68 -37.00
N THR A 829 17.00 4.46 -38.30
CA THR A 829 18.11 3.76 -38.96
C THR A 829 19.01 4.76 -39.69
N SER A 830 20.13 4.30 -40.23
CA SER A 830 21.02 5.14 -41.04
C SER A 830 20.31 5.81 -42.23
N ARG A 831 19.38 5.11 -42.90
CA ARG A 831 18.64 5.66 -44.05
C ARG A 831 17.55 6.65 -43.63
N THR A 832 16.81 6.37 -42.55
CA THR A 832 15.75 7.29 -42.12
C THR A 832 16.33 8.58 -41.55
N LEU A 833 17.51 8.54 -40.91
CA LEU A 833 18.20 9.76 -40.48
C LEU A 833 18.68 10.61 -41.64
N LEU A 834 19.17 9.99 -42.72
CA LEU A 834 19.52 10.72 -43.94
C LEU A 834 18.32 11.53 -44.43
N SER A 835 17.14 10.90 -44.53
CA SER A 835 15.92 11.60 -44.94
C SER A 835 15.48 12.70 -43.95
N ALA A 836 15.71 12.53 -42.64
CA ALA A 836 15.40 13.57 -41.66
C ALA A 836 16.32 14.79 -41.78
N VAL A 837 17.62 14.56 -41.99
CA VAL A 837 18.61 15.63 -42.19
C VAL A 837 18.40 16.37 -43.52
N GLU A 838 17.89 15.70 -44.55
CA GLU A 838 17.47 16.38 -45.80
C GLU A 838 16.32 17.38 -45.58
N SER A 839 15.51 17.21 -44.53
CA SER A 839 14.39 18.09 -44.20
C SER A 839 14.69 19.18 -43.16
N ASP A 840 15.65 18.94 -42.26
CA ASP A 840 15.97 19.85 -41.16
C ASP A 840 17.29 20.61 -41.41
N THR A 841 17.29 21.92 -41.14
CA THR A 841 18.49 22.76 -41.22
C THR A 841 19.13 22.92 -39.83
N VAL A 842 20.36 22.44 -39.66
CA VAL A 842 21.11 22.56 -38.40
C VAL A 842 22.54 23.04 -38.67
N GLU A 843 22.89 24.21 -38.11
CA GLU A 843 24.23 24.79 -38.21
C GLU A 843 25.07 24.45 -36.97
N ALA A 844 25.76 23.31 -37.01
CA ALA A 844 26.74 22.93 -35.98
C ALA A 844 28.18 22.88 -36.54
N GLN A 845 29.17 23.20 -35.70
CA GLN A 845 30.60 23.06 -36.05
C GLN A 845 31.08 21.62 -35.94
N LEU A 846 30.53 20.87 -34.99
CA LEU A 846 30.86 19.47 -34.74
C LEU A 846 29.60 18.61 -34.79
N PHE A 847 29.63 17.54 -35.56
CA PHE A 847 28.57 16.53 -35.58
C PHE A 847 29.04 15.22 -34.93
N ILE A 848 28.28 14.71 -33.96
CA ILE A 848 28.51 13.40 -33.35
C ILE A 848 27.44 12.45 -33.89
N ILE A 849 27.84 11.48 -34.70
CA ILE A 849 26.95 10.55 -35.39
C ILE A 849 26.97 9.20 -34.67
N ALA A 850 25.86 8.84 -34.03
CA ALA A 850 25.66 7.60 -33.29
C ALA A 850 24.41 6.87 -33.82
N VAL A 851 24.59 6.09 -34.90
CA VAL A 851 23.51 5.32 -35.56
C VAL A 851 24.07 4.02 -36.13
N GLY A 852 23.22 3.00 -36.26
CA GLY A 852 23.55 1.73 -36.93
C GLY A 852 23.03 0.52 -36.18
N ALA A 853 22.73 0.66 -34.89
CA ALA A 853 22.17 -0.42 -34.08
C ALA A 853 20.85 -0.92 -34.69
N ASN A 854 19.96 -0.01 -35.10
CA ASN A 854 18.68 -0.40 -35.71
C ASN A 854 18.81 -0.99 -37.12
N ASP A 855 19.83 -0.63 -37.90
CA ASP A 855 20.14 -1.29 -39.18
C ASP A 855 20.50 -2.78 -39.01
N ILE A 856 21.14 -3.10 -37.88
CA ILE A 856 21.50 -4.47 -37.48
C ILE A 856 20.30 -5.17 -36.82
N ARG A 857 19.53 -4.48 -35.99
CA ARG A 857 18.40 -5.06 -35.26
C ARG A 857 17.20 -5.33 -36.17
N TYR A 858 16.69 -4.34 -36.89
CA TYR A 858 15.40 -4.49 -37.57
C TYR A 858 15.48 -5.33 -38.85
N ARG A 859 16.62 -5.27 -39.56
CA ARG A 859 16.85 -6.05 -40.80
C ARG A 859 15.73 -5.92 -41.84
N ASP A 860 15.14 -4.74 -41.93
CA ASP A 860 14.11 -4.39 -42.91
C ASP A 860 14.75 -3.62 -44.06
N ASP A 861 14.79 -4.22 -45.25
CA ASP A 861 15.44 -3.65 -46.44
C ASP A 861 14.82 -2.31 -46.91
N SER A 862 13.58 -2.01 -46.50
CA SER A 862 12.92 -0.73 -46.85
C SER A 862 13.52 0.46 -46.10
N ILE A 863 14.01 0.25 -44.88
CA ILE A 863 14.50 1.32 -44.00
C ILE A 863 15.94 1.10 -43.53
N CYS A 864 16.50 -0.10 -43.59
CA CYS A 864 17.84 -0.42 -43.08
C CYS A 864 18.87 -0.46 -44.20
N ALA A 865 20.10 -0.05 -43.90
CA ALA A 865 21.25 -0.46 -44.69
C ALA A 865 21.60 -1.92 -44.36
N MET A 866 21.26 -2.84 -45.27
CA MET A 866 21.34 -4.29 -45.02
C MET A 866 22.77 -4.89 -45.07
N THR A 867 23.77 -4.14 -45.53
CA THR A 867 25.18 -4.56 -45.55
C THR A 867 26.11 -3.44 -45.04
N PRO A 868 27.34 -3.76 -44.58
CA PRO A 868 28.31 -2.75 -44.15
C PRO A 868 28.66 -1.72 -45.25
N GLU A 869 28.69 -2.14 -46.51
CA GLU A 869 28.94 -1.26 -47.66
C GLU A 869 27.77 -0.31 -47.91
N ALA A 870 26.53 -0.81 -47.81
CA ALA A 870 25.35 0.03 -47.91
C ALA A 870 25.28 1.04 -46.75
N TYR A 871 25.70 0.62 -45.56
CA TYR A 871 25.72 1.45 -44.35
C TYR A 871 26.72 2.61 -44.49
N THR A 872 27.98 2.31 -44.80
CA THR A 872 29.00 3.36 -45.04
C THR A 872 28.68 4.25 -46.25
N SER A 873 28.04 3.70 -47.30
CA SER A 873 27.53 4.52 -48.41
C SER A 873 26.45 5.51 -47.95
N THR A 874 25.58 5.10 -47.04
CA THR A 874 24.51 5.94 -46.48
C THR A 874 25.09 7.03 -45.60
N LEU A 875 26.06 6.69 -44.73
CA LEU A 875 26.78 7.67 -43.90
C LEU A 875 27.56 8.69 -44.75
N ARG A 876 28.14 8.27 -45.87
CA ARG A 876 28.80 9.20 -46.79
C ARG A 876 27.81 10.19 -47.42
N ALA A 877 26.59 9.76 -47.72
CA ALA A 877 25.53 10.66 -48.18
C ALA A 877 25.11 11.64 -47.06
N LEU A 878 24.99 11.15 -45.83
CA LEU A 878 24.67 11.97 -44.64
C LEU A 878 25.72 13.07 -44.41
N VAL A 879 27.01 12.73 -44.44
CA VAL A 879 28.11 13.72 -44.33
C VAL A 879 28.05 14.75 -45.43
N ARG A 880 27.72 14.36 -46.67
CA ARG A 880 27.59 15.29 -47.78
C ARG A 880 26.47 16.29 -47.53
N GLU A 881 25.32 15.83 -47.06
CA GLU A 881 24.19 16.70 -46.74
C GLU A 881 24.55 17.71 -45.64
N LEU A 882 25.10 17.22 -44.51
CA LEU A 882 25.51 18.09 -43.41
C LEU A 882 26.60 19.10 -43.82
N ARG A 883 27.54 18.71 -44.70
CA ARG A 883 28.55 19.64 -45.25
C ARG A 883 27.99 20.66 -46.24
N MET A 884 26.84 20.39 -46.87
CA MET A 884 26.17 21.41 -47.67
C MET A 884 25.57 22.50 -46.79
N GLN A 885 25.17 22.16 -45.57
CA GLN A 885 24.68 23.11 -44.56
C GLN A 885 25.85 23.88 -43.91
N ASN A 886 26.93 23.18 -43.51
CA ASN A 886 28.15 23.80 -42.99
C ASN A 886 29.43 23.16 -43.58
N ARG A 887 30.16 23.90 -44.41
CA ARG A 887 31.35 23.39 -45.12
C ARG A 887 32.50 22.99 -44.20
N ASP A 888 32.65 23.66 -43.07
CA ASP A 888 33.77 23.45 -42.14
C ASP A 888 33.40 22.49 -41.00
N ALA A 889 32.28 21.77 -41.12
CA ALA A 889 31.82 20.81 -40.13
C ALA A 889 32.82 19.65 -39.94
N GLU A 890 33.14 19.36 -38.68
CA GLU A 890 33.89 18.19 -38.24
C GLU A 890 32.95 17.06 -37.79
N PHE A 891 33.42 15.81 -37.84
CA PHE A 891 32.58 14.64 -37.59
C PHE A 891 33.26 13.63 -36.66
N ILE A 892 32.51 13.18 -35.66
CA ILE A 892 32.83 12.06 -34.79
C ILE A 892 31.80 10.96 -35.06
N PHE A 893 32.26 9.75 -35.36
CA PHE A 893 31.40 8.58 -35.53
C PHE A 893 31.55 7.64 -34.35
N VAL A 894 30.41 7.28 -33.76
CA VAL A 894 30.33 6.31 -32.67
C VAL A 894 29.97 4.94 -33.23
N ALA A 895 30.70 3.90 -32.80
CA ALA A 895 30.36 2.52 -33.15
C ALA A 895 28.88 2.20 -32.84
N PRO A 896 28.20 1.37 -33.66
CA PRO A 896 26.81 0.97 -33.39
C PRO A 896 26.64 0.37 -31.99
N TRP A 897 25.71 0.93 -31.20
CA TRP A 897 25.48 0.50 -29.82
C TRP A 897 25.10 -0.98 -29.71
N PRO A 898 25.76 -1.77 -28.84
CA PRO A 898 25.48 -3.19 -28.73
C PRO A 898 24.12 -3.47 -28.09
N SER A 899 23.39 -4.47 -28.61
CA SER A 899 22.16 -5.01 -28.01
C SER A 899 22.40 -6.38 -27.37
N LEU A 900 21.81 -6.66 -26.20
CA LEU A 900 21.92 -7.93 -25.48
C LEU A 900 21.25 -9.11 -26.21
N GLU A 901 21.63 -10.34 -25.85
CA GLU A 901 21.24 -11.58 -26.55
C GLU A 901 19.73 -11.76 -26.74
N MET A 902 18.92 -11.37 -25.75
CA MET A 902 17.47 -11.56 -25.72
C MET A 902 16.66 -10.41 -26.35
N ASP A 903 17.29 -9.55 -27.16
CA ASP A 903 16.61 -8.44 -27.85
C ASP A 903 15.48 -8.96 -28.76
N PRO A 904 14.20 -8.65 -28.48
CA PRO A 904 13.07 -9.18 -29.23
C PRO A 904 12.89 -8.52 -30.61
N PHE A 905 13.60 -7.43 -30.87
CA PHE A 905 13.49 -6.67 -32.12
C PHE A 905 14.44 -7.16 -33.21
N THR A 906 15.34 -8.10 -32.91
CA THR A 906 16.25 -8.68 -33.89
C THR A 906 15.79 -10.05 -34.38
N PRO A 907 15.70 -10.28 -35.70
CA PRO A 907 15.38 -11.59 -36.25
C PRO A 907 16.60 -12.53 -36.29
N LEU A 908 17.78 -12.05 -35.90
CA LEU A 908 19.06 -12.76 -36.02
C LEU A 908 19.34 -13.62 -34.78
N LEU A 909 20.10 -14.70 -34.97
CA LEU A 909 20.66 -15.44 -33.84
C LEU A 909 21.76 -14.60 -33.15
N PRO A 910 22.01 -14.80 -31.83
CA PRO A 910 22.99 -14.02 -31.08
C PRO A 910 24.39 -13.97 -31.73
N GLU A 911 24.87 -15.10 -32.25
CA GLU A 911 26.17 -15.19 -32.92
C GLU A 911 26.21 -14.37 -34.22
N GLU A 912 25.19 -14.52 -35.07
CA GLU A 912 25.06 -13.79 -36.33
C GLU A 912 24.95 -12.28 -36.10
N LYS A 913 24.21 -11.89 -35.06
CA LYS A 913 24.07 -10.49 -34.65
C LYS A 913 25.41 -9.89 -34.21
N ASN A 914 26.16 -10.61 -33.37
CA ASN A 914 27.47 -10.16 -32.88
C ASN A 914 28.49 -10.07 -34.02
N GLU A 915 28.50 -11.04 -34.94
CA GLU A 915 29.31 -10.96 -36.17
C GLU A 915 28.97 -9.72 -36.99
N MET A 916 27.70 -9.36 -37.08
CA MET A 916 27.26 -8.19 -37.83
C MET A 916 27.60 -6.86 -37.14
N TYR A 917 27.49 -6.77 -35.81
CA TYR A 917 28.02 -5.62 -35.06
C TYR A 917 29.52 -5.43 -35.33
N CYS A 918 30.31 -6.51 -35.29
CA CYS A 918 31.73 -6.45 -35.65
C CYS A 918 31.94 -5.98 -37.10
N ALA A 919 31.18 -6.50 -38.06
CA ALA A 919 31.32 -6.14 -39.47
C ALA A 919 30.97 -4.67 -39.75
N TYR A 920 29.88 -4.15 -39.16
CA TYR A 920 29.47 -2.74 -39.32
C TYR A 920 30.46 -1.80 -38.63
N THR A 921 30.91 -2.16 -37.42
CA THR A 921 31.92 -1.40 -36.67
C THR A 921 33.24 -1.31 -37.43
N THR A 922 33.72 -2.43 -37.97
CA THR A 922 34.96 -2.47 -38.79
C THR A 922 34.81 -1.62 -40.06
N ALA A 923 33.67 -1.71 -40.75
CA ALA A 923 33.42 -0.90 -41.93
C ALA A 923 33.37 0.61 -41.60
N LEU A 924 32.79 0.97 -40.45
CA LEU A 924 32.74 2.35 -39.98
C LEU A 924 34.14 2.89 -39.65
N GLU A 925 34.98 2.09 -38.98
CA GLU A 925 36.37 2.45 -38.67
C GLU A 925 37.18 2.71 -39.95
N ILE A 926 37.06 1.83 -40.95
CA ILE A 926 37.71 1.99 -42.26
C ILE A 926 37.21 3.27 -42.95
N PHE A 927 35.90 3.49 -42.98
CA PHE A 927 35.29 4.70 -43.56
C PHE A 927 35.82 5.98 -42.90
N CYS A 928 35.93 6.00 -41.57
CA CYS A 928 36.45 7.16 -40.84
C CYS A 928 37.93 7.40 -41.16
N GLY A 929 38.74 6.34 -41.24
CA GLY A 929 40.15 6.43 -41.61
C GLY A 929 40.39 6.93 -43.04
N GLU A 930 39.53 6.56 -44.00
CA GLU A 930 39.61 7.00 -45.40
C GLU A 930 39.21 8.48 -45.57
N ASP A 931 38.12 8.90 -44.91
CA ASP A 931 37.53 10.23 -45.09
C ASP A 931 38.00 11.26 -44.02
N GLY A 932 38.90 10.84 -43.11
CA GLY A 932 39.56 11.71 -42.13
C GLY A 932 38.68 12.11 -40.94
N HIS A 933 37.73 11.26 -40.56
CA HIS A 933 36.82 11.47 -39.44
C HIS A 933 37.31 10.78 -38.17
N LEU A 934 36.91 11.25 -36.98
CA LEU A 934 37.24 10.57 -35.73
C LEU A 934 36.29 9.40 -35.51
N PHE A 935 36.84 8.20 -35.30
CA PHE A 935 36.08 7.01 -34.90
C PHE A 935 36.23 6.76 -33.40
N VAL A 936 35.11 6.49 -32.72
CA VAL A 936 35.05 6.22 -31.29
C VAL A 936 34.27 4.92 -31.04
N ASP A 937 34.92 3.94 -30.40
CA ASP A 937 34.28 2.68 -30.00
C ASP A 937 34.13 2.57 -28.47
N PRO A 938 32.94 2.87 -27.91
CA PRO A 938 32.65 2.72 -26.48
C PRO A 938 32.24 1.29 -26.08
N THR A 939 32.09 0.37 -27.04
CA THR A 939 31.42 -0.93 -26.85
C THR A 939 32.02 -1.76 -25.73
N ARG A 940 33.36 -1.84 -25.67
CA ARG A 940 34.05 -2.65 -24.68
C ARG A 940 33.78 -2.18 -23.25
N ILE A 941 33.82 -0.87 -23.00
CA ILE A 941 33.60 -0.31 -21.65
C ILE A 941 32.18 -0.62 -21.17
N ILE A 942 31.20 -0.53 -22.07
CA ILE A 942 29.80 -0.83 -21.77
C ILE A 942 29.61 -2.31 -21.47
N LEU A 943 30.08 -3.20 -22.35
CA LEU A 943 29.93 -4.65 -22.17
C LEU A 943 30.69 -5.18 -20.95
N ASP A 944 31.90 -4.69 -20.69
CA ASP A 944 32.67 -5.06 -19.50
C ASP A 944 31.92 -4.66 -18.22
N ARG A 945 31.27 -3.48 -18.20
CA ARG A 945 30.44 -3.06 -17.07
C ARG A 945 29.21 -3.97 -16.90
N LEU A 946 28.46 -4.17 -17.97
CA LEU A 946 27.23 -4.99 -17.97
C LEU A 946 27.50 -6.48 -17.67
N ALA A 947 28.72 -6.96 -17.90
CA ALA A 947 29.15 -8.31 -17.52
C ALA A 947 29.49 -8.43 -16.03
N SER A 948 29.93 -7.33 -15.40
CA SER A 948 30.36 -7.29 -14.00
C SER A 948 29.24 -6.96 -13.01
N GLU A 949 28.19 -6.29 -13.47
CA GLU A 949 27.10 -5.76 -12.64
C GLU A 949 25.71 -6.12 -13.21
N PRO A 950 24.64 -6.09 -12.40
CA PRO A 950 23.30 -6.40 -12.87
C PRO A 950 22.85 -5.43 -13.98
N VAL A 951 22.50 -5.99 -15.15
CA VAL A 951 22.04 -5.22 -16.33
C VAL A 951 20.87 -4.29 -16.02
N SER A 952 19.94 -4.71 -15.17
CA SER A 952 18.76 -3.94 -14.77
C SER A 952 19.10 -2.64 -14.03
N GLU A 953 20.33 -2.47 -13.55
CA GLU A 953 20.78 -1.19 -12.97
C GLU A 953 21.16 -0.16 -14.03
N TYR A 954 21.38 -0.56 -15.28
CA TYR A 954 21.90 0.29 -16.34
C TYR A 954 20.99 0.41 -17.55
N LEU A 955 20.23 -0.63 -17.90
CA LEU A 955 19.38 -0.64 -19.08
C LEU A 955 17.89 -0.76 -18.70
N THR A 956 17.02 -0.08 -19.45
CA THR A 956 15.56 -0.25 -19.36
C THR A 956 15.07 -1.47 -20.13
N ASP A 957 15.80 -1.85 -21.17
CA ASP A 957 15.54 -3.03 -21.98
C ASP A 957 16.86 -3.67 -22.44
N HIS A 958 16.88 -4.31 -23.62
CA HIS A 958 18.04 -5.00 -24.15
C HIS A 958 19.11 -4.08 -24.75
N ILE A 959 18.90 -2.76 -24.85
CA ILE A 959 19.84 -1.81 -25.47
C ILE A 959 19.79 -0.39 -24.89
N HIS A 960 18.63 0.09 -24.44
CA HIS A 960 18.45 1.47 -24.03
C HIS A 960 18.96 1.71 -22.61
N PRO A 961 19.87 2.68 -22.39
CA PRO A 961 20.29 3.05 -21.05
C PRO A 961 19.11 3.63 -20.26
N ASN A 962 19.03 3.36 -18.96
CA ASN A 962 18.11 4.06 -18.07
C ASN A 962 18.58 5.49 -17.79
N GLY A 963 17.65 6.32 -17.30
CA GLY A 963 17.87 7.76 -17.08
C GLY A 963 18.83 8.10 -15.93
N THR A 964 19.43 7.11 -15.26
CA THR A 964 20.37 7.34 -14.14
C THR A 964 21.75 6.77 -14.46
N LYS A 965 22.04 5.54 -14.03
CA LYS A 965 23.37 4.93 -14.20
C LYS A 965 23.68 4.61 -15.66
N GLY A 966 22.67 4.28 -16.46
CA GLY A 966 22.78 3.92 -17.87
C GLY A 966 23.37 5.05 -18.71
N ILE A 967 22.71 6.21 -18.74
CA ILE A 967 23.19 7.34 -19.53
C ILE A 967 24.57 7.81 -19.08
N ARG A 968 24.89 7.73 -17.77
CA ARG A 968 26.21 8.04 -17.25
C ARG A 968 27.26 7.04 -17.72
N LEU A 969 26.94 5.75 -17.74
CA LEU A 969 27.82 4.72 -18.29
C LEU A 969 28.11 4.99 -19.77
N TYR A 970 27.11 5.35 -20.57
CA TYR A 970 27.29 5.59 -22.00
C TYR A 970 28.08 6.88 -22.26
N SER A 971 27.75 7.96 -21.56
CA SER A 971 28.52 9.22 -21.58
C SER A 971 29.98 8.99 -21.21
N HIS A 972 30.24 8.25 -20.12
CA HIS A 972 31.59 7.89 -19.67
C HIS A 972 32.31 6.98 -20.68
N ALA A 973 31.62 5.99 -21.24
CA ALA A 973 32.21 5.08 -22.21
C ALA A 973 32.67 5.84 -23.47
N PHE A 974 31.90 6.83 -23.91
CA PHE A 974 32.29 7.72 -25.01
C PHE A 974 33.49 8.61 -24.63
N SER A 975 33.48 9.26 -23.47
CA SER A 975 34.59 10.15 -23.04
C SER A 975 35.91 9.40 -22.82
N SER A 976 35.83 8.15 -22.35
CA SER A 976 36.99 7.29 -22.03
C SER A 976 37.45 6.37 -23.18
N ALA A 977 36.68 6.25 -24.26
CA ALA A 977 37.07 5.41 -25.40
C ALA A 977 38.43 5.84 -25.98
N GLY A 978 39.28 4.87 -26.32
CA GLY A 978 40.63 5.10 -26.84
C GLY A 978 41.77 5.03 -25.80
N ARG A 979 41.48 5.09 -24.50
CA ARG A 979 42.49 4.97 -23.42
C ARG A 979 43.23 3.63 -23.39
N PHE A 980 42.56 2.55 -23.79
CA PHE A 980 43.07 1.18 -23.70
C PHE A 980 43.87 0.73 -24.94
N SER A 981 44.38 1.67 -25.73
CA SER A 981 45.10 1.41 -26.99
C SER A 981 46.62 1.31 -26.84
N GLU A 982 47.16 1.20 -25.62
CA GLU A 982 48.49 0.62 -25.41
C GLU A 982 48.37 -0.88 -25.11
N PRO A 983 48.98 -1.77 -25.91
CA PRO A 983 49.06 -3.17 -25.55
C PRO A 983 49.93 -3.31 -24.30
N ASP A 984 49.41 -4.01 -23.29
CA ASP A 984 50.15 -4.51 -22.14
C ASP A 984 51.26 -5.47 -22.64
N SER A 985 52.37 -4.86 -23.05
CA SER A 985 53.59 -5.53 -23.44
C SER A 985 54.37 -5.92 -22.19
N GLY A 986 53.79 -6.84 -21.42
CA GLY A 986 54.56 -7.71 -20.55
C GLY A 986 54.03 -7.85 -19.14
N ARG A 987 53.39 -8.99 -18.89
CA ARG A 987 53.88 -9.98 -17.92
C ARG A 987 53.37 -11.37 -18.28
N LYS A 988 54.34 -12.28 -18.41
CA LYS A 988 54.17 -13.73 -18.49
C LYS A 988 53.65 -14.31 -17.18
#